data_AF-A0A2S3QBX6-F1
#
_entry.id   AF-A0A2S3QBX6-F1
#
_cell.length_a   1.000
_cell.length_b   1.000
_cell.length_c   1.000
_cell.angle_alpha   90.00
_cell.angle_beta   90.00
_cell.angle_gamma   90.00
#
_symmetry.space_group_name_H-M   'P 1'
#
loop_
_entity.id
_entity.type
_entity.pdbx_description
1 polymer ?
#
loop_
_entity_poly.entity_id
_entity_poly.type
_entity_poly.pdbx_seq_one_letter_code
_entity_poly.pdbx_strand_id
1 'polypeptide(L)'
;MHKQGALAGQLDRLWVAGAGASRADSAAVQGVVSALNATLQPDQVISDRERLLAFSYDATGERHWPDVVVFAQSAQEVETAVQIAAAQGVYILARGSSSNLSGGTTPVLGGLILSLTRMNHIRHVDVLNRQAVVEPGVINADLQVALQSWHFFYPPDPASHRISTLGGNVAENSGGPHCVKYGVTVNHIIQLEVVLADGRRLLTPTARDYRVGLDITGLLTGSEGTMAIVTQITAQIAPQPEQTATMLAVFASVDEALHTVSAIIAHHIVPSTLELLDKKSLEIVESFVHAGYPVDAGAVLLIEVDGPSAVVQAQTAAIADIAAQGGAHEFRIAQSALEADALWKGRRAHYGAAARIAPHLWIQDVTVPRPLLAEMMRDVIVIGQHHGFNIFCSAHAGDGNLHPIITYDPANADEVARMRQADHDILAACVNRGGAITGEHGIGIDKLENLALMYGPRERQTMSDLKHAFDPNGVLNPLKVVLPPPVRPSDPHWEEPSDHTWTPNTAQEASQAVMDARQAGIQLSVGGYFTGWAMTGRPLTTPLSTSHLRQIVDFDKDNLTVEVEAGMSASELAQWLRHEGLQSPFLPYSSPKTTVGGMIAANARNWRHAYLLGWRDVVLGVEWIDGRGQILRFGRKTMKNVAGYDVTKLAIGSWGRLGLISKAILRLRPLAPQRLLGYTQSDTVDRLLDMALQFGTSASRPDGVVITRLKPGQAQLWIAHESPGAEPIKAWVEGQGREAGLTWTWLEDDAWVSWEDERTRLWQQALQHGTYAEGGVLPTHLSHVINRVALDHLFIVYPASGAYEIFAGPNDVPLNLEGLSRRISEGQYWQQPTDGWDATQDRIRHVFDPDGIFGPSKSRT
;
A
#
# COMPACT_ATOMS: atom_id res chain seq x y z
N MET A 1 0.88 49.01 5.28
CA MET A 1 -0.42 48.40 5.67
C MET A 1 -0.25 46.87 5.81
N HIS A 2 0.80 46.43 6.54
CA HIS A 2 1.35 45.06 6.56
C HIS A 2 0.98 44.26 7.84
N LYS A 3 -0.22 44.47 8.40
CA LYS A 3 -0.68 43.71 9.58
C LYS A 3 -2.13 43.27 9.42
N GLN A 4 -2.33 42.17 8.71
CA GLN A 4 -3.45 41.24 8.91
C GLN A 4 -2.90 39.83 8.65
N GLY A 5 -2.32 39.26 9.71
CA GLY A 5 -1.82 37.89 9.75
C GLY A 5 -2.99 36.91 9.88
N ALA A 6 -2.83 35.73 9.29
CA ALA A 6 -3.64 34.51 9.44
C ALA A 6 -5.16 34.71 9.63
N LEU A 7 -5.94 34.38 8.60
CA LEU A 7 -7.33 33.96 8.81
C LEU A 7 -7.24 32.73 9.72
N ALA A 8 -7.75 32.82 10.95
CA ALA A 8 -7.76 31.79 12.00
C ALA A 8 -7.01 30.48 11.62
N GLY A 9 -5.77 30.34 12.10
CA GLY A 9 -4.98 29.13 11.94
C GLY A 9 -4.80 28.44 13.28
N GLN A 10 -5.01 27.14 13.32
CA GLN A 10 -4.82 26.26 14.47
C GLN A 10 -3.35 25.91 14.73
N LEU A 11 -2.43 26.22 13.79
CA LEU A 11 -0.99 26.04 13.99
C LEU A 11 -0.44 27.06 15.01
N ASP A 12 0.24 26.55 16.05
CA ASP A 12 1.01 27.43 16.94
C ASP A 12 2.15 28.07 16.13
N ARG A 13 2.17 29.41 16.10
CA ARG A 13 3.13 30.19 15.29
C ARG A 13 4.58 29.91 15.68
N LEU A 14 4.81 29.39 16.89
CA LEU A 14 6.10 28.97 17.41
C LEU A 14 6.69 27.79 16.62
N TRP A 15 5.85 26.88 16.10
CA TRP A 15 6.29 25.65 15.45
C TRP A 15 6.83 25.90 14.03
N VAL A 16 6.15 26.77 13.26
CA VAL A 16 6.62 27.23 11.94
C VAL A 16 7.89 28.07 12.07
N ALA A 17 8.00 28.92 13.10
CA ALA A 17 9.18 29.74 13.36
C ALA A 17 10.40 28.90 13.79
N GLY A 18 10.19 27.78 14.50
CA GLY A 18 11.26 26.86 14.90
C GLY A 18 11.83 26.02 13.75
N ALA A 19 11.07 25.79 12.68
CA ALA A 19 11.49 24.99 11.52
C ALA A 19 12.39 25.74 10.52
N GLY A 20 12.65 27.04 10.72
CA GLY A 20 13.56 27.84 9.88
C GLY A 20 13.07 28.13 8.45
N ALA A 21 11.88 27.67 8.07
CA ALA A 21 11.29 27.91 6.75
C ALA A 21 10.49 29.23 6.74
N SER A 22 10.61 30.01 5.66
CA SER A 22 9.94 31.31 5.52
C SER A 22 9.29 31.44 4.15
N ARG A 23 8.23 32.25 4.03
CA ARG A 23 7.60 32.53 2.73
C ARG A 23 8.64 33.07 1.74
N ALA A 24 8.50 32.72 0.47
CA ALA A 24 9.34 33.26 -0.59
C ALA A 24 9.25 34.79 -0.69
N ASP A 25 10.32 35.42 -1.16
CA ASP A 25 10.35 36.87 -1.38
C ASP A 25 9.33 37.31 -2.44
N SER A 26 8.75 38.49 -2.26
CA SER A 26 7.72 39.01 -3.17
C SER A 26 8.22 39.20 -4.61
N ALA A 27 9.50 39.52 -4.81
CA ALA A 27 10.08 39.63 -6.15
C ALA A 27 10.22 38.25 -6.82
N ALA A 28 10.59 37.21 -6.06
CA ALA A 28 10.66 35.84 -6.55
C ALA A 28 9.27 35.34 -6.99
N VAL A 29 8.24 35.58 -6.17
CA VAL A 29 6.83 35.27 -6.50
C VAL A 29 6.40 35.99 -7.77
N GLN A 30 6.67 37.29 -7.89
CA GLN A 30 6.31 38.05 -9.10
C GLN A 30 7.05 37.54 -10.34
N GLY A 31 8.30 37.11 -10.19
CA GLY A 31 9.08 36.46 -11.23
C GLY A 31 8.43 35.16 -11.72
N VAL A 32 7.99 34.31 -10.79
CA VAL A 32 7.25 33.07 -11.09
C VAL A 32 5.94 33.36 -11.82
N VAL A 33 5.12 34.29 -11.32
CA VAL A 33 3.85 34.66 -11.97
C VAL A 33 4.08 35.18 -13.40
N SER A 34 5.10 36.01 -13.60
CA SER A 34 5.42 36.56 -14.92
C SER A 34 5.89 35.47 -15.89
N ALA A 35 6.72 34.54 -15.42
CA ALA A 35 7.19 33.41 -16.21
C ALA A 35 6.04 32.46 -16.57
N LEU A 36 5.17 32.11 -15.62
CA LEU A 36 4.00 31.25 -15.86
C LEU A 36 3.02 31.86 -16.86
N ASN A 37 2.76 33.16 -16.79
CA ASN A 37 1.90 33.85 -17.76
C ASN A 37 2.50 33.91 -19.18
N ALA A 38 3.81 33.75 -19.31
CA ALA A 38 4.48 33.71 -20.62
C ALA A 38 4.45 32.31 -21.26
N THR A 39 4.33 31.24 -20.46
CA THR A 39 4.33 29.84 -20.94
C THR A 39 2.97 29.17 -20.94
N LEU A 40 2.06 29.54 -20.03
CA LEU A 40 0.75 28.91 -19.87
C LEU A 40 -0.38 29.82 -20.37
N GLN A 41 -1.56 29.24 -20.62
CA GLN A 41 -2.72 30.01 -21.03
C GLN A 41 -3.22 30.90 -19.87
N PRO A 42 -3.77 32.09 -20.18
CA PRO A 42 -4.18 33.05 -19.15
C PRO A 42 -5.20 32.52 -18.14
N ASP A 43 -6.08 31.59 -18.53
CA ASP A 43 -7.10 31.03 -17.63
C ASP A 43 -6.54 29.94 -16.71
N GLN A 44 -5.31 29.48 -16.93
CA GLN A 44 -4.63 28.48 -16.11
C GLN A 44 -3.94 29.09 -14.89
N VAL A 45 -3.62 30.39 -14.90
CA VAL A 45 -2.85 31.06 -13.84
C VAL A 45 -3.77 31.99 -13.04
N ILE A 46 -3.85 31.77 -11.73
CA ILE A 46 -4.56 32.65 -10.79
C ILE A 46 -3.56 33.30 -9.86
N SER A 47 -3.57 34.62 -9.79
CA SER A 47 -2.76 35.41 -8.85
C SER A 47 -3.56 36.53 -8.17
N ASP A 48 -4.84 36.72 -8.53
CA ASP A 48 -5.71 37.69 -7.87
C ASP A 48 -6.25 37.16 -6.55
N ARG A 49 -6.25 38.03 -5.54
CA ARG A 49 -6.52 37.66 -4.14
C ARG A 49 -7.93 37.08 -3.92
N GLU A 50 -8.91 37.51 -4.69
CA GLU A 50 -10.30 37.06 -4.54
C GLU A 50 -10.43 35.58 -4.93
N ARG A 51 -9.83 35.18 -6.06
CA ARG A 51 -9.87 33.79 -6.51
C ARG A 51 -8.93 32.88 -5.72
N LEU A 52 -7.81 33.39 -5.19
CA LEU A 52 -6.91 32.62 -4.33
C LEU A 52 -7.57 32.15 -3.02
N LEU A 53 -8.67 32.78 -2.58
CA LEU A 53 -9.37 32.40 -1.34
C LEU A 53 -9.88 30.96 -1.38
N ALA A 54 -10.36 30.50 -2.55
CA ALA A 54 -10.87 29.13 -2.73
C ALA A 54 -9.79 28.05 -2.58
N PHE A 55 -8.51 28.45 -2.62
CA PHE A 55 -7.35 27.56 -2.49
C PHE A 55 -6.62 27.75 -1.16
N SER A 56 -7.21 28.53 -0.24
CA SER A 56 -6.59 28.81 1.06
C SER A 56 -6.79 27.72 2.11
N TYR A 57 -7.70 26.77 1.88
CA TYR A 57 -8.09 25.75 2.85
C TYR A 57 -8.37 24.39 2.21
N ASP A 58 -8.46 23.38 3.05
CA ASP A 58 -8.99 22.04 2.78
C ASP A 58 -10.04 21.64 3.84
N ALA A 59 -10.40 20.35 3.92
CA ALA A 59 -11.48 19.92 4.80
C ALA A 59 -11.13 19.94 6.30
N THR A 60 -9.88 20.24 6.68
CA THR A 60 -9.52 20.52 8.09
C THR A 60 -10.13 21.81 8.64
N GLY A 61 -10.44 22.77 7.75
CA GLY A 61 -10.86 24.11 8.11
C GLY A 61 -9.70 25.12 8.27
N GLU A 62 -8.43 24.67 8.24
CA GLU A 62 -7.25 25.54 8.29
C GLU A 62 -7.15 26.47 7.08
N ARG A 63 -6.70 27.72 7.28
CA ARG A 63 -6.68 28.75 6.22
C ARG A 63 -5.32 29.46 6.10
N HIS A 64 -4.65 29.26 4.97
CA HIS A 64 -3.42 29.96 4.59
C HIS A 64 -3.47 30.46 3.15
N TRP A 65 -2.91 31.65 2.89
CA TRP A 65 -2.93 32.22 1.53
C TRP A 65 -1.84 31.61 0.64
N PRO A 66 -2.20 31.02 -0.52
CA PRO A 66 -1.24 30.76 -1.59
C PRO A 66 -0.80 32.05 -2.27
N ASP A 67 0.31 32.01 -3.01
CA ASP A 67 0.81 33.15 -3.77
C ASP A 67 0.34 33.10 -5.24
N VAL A 68 0.21 31.90 -5.81
CA VAL A 68 -0.29 31.67 -7.17
C VAL A 68 -0.90 30.27 -7.28
N VAL A 69 -1.90 30.10 -8.14
CA VAL A 69 -2.47 28.78 -8.49
C VAL A 69 -2.30 28.55 -9.99
N VAL A 70 -1.89 27.33 -10.36
CA VAL A 70 -1.82 26.87 -11.75
C VAL A 70 -2.73 25.66 -11.93
N PHE A 71 -3.56 25.67 -12.98
CA PHE A 71 -4.32 24.49 -13.42
C PHE A 71 -3.60 23.81 -14.58
N ALA A 72 -2.81 22.79 -14.24
CA ALA A 72 -2.14 21.98 -15.25
C ALA A 72 -3.15 21.10 -16.00
N GLN A 73 -2.96 20.98 -17.31
CA GLN A 73 -3.73 20.14 -18.23
C GLN A 73 -2.88 19.01 -18.81
N SER A 74 -1.58 18.98 -18.54
CA SER A 74 -0.68 17.91 -18.97
C SER A 74 0.52 17.77 -18.05
N ALA A 75 1.19 16.61 -18.11
CA ALA A 75 2.44 16.38 -17.39
C ALA A 75 3.55 17.38 -17.80
N GLN A 76 3.54 17.85 -19.04
CA GLN A 76 4.52 18.84 -19.52
C GLN A 76 4.35 20.21 -18.85
N GLU A 77 3.12 20.61 -18.59
CA GLU A 77 2.83 21.84 -17.86
C GLU A 77 3.20 21.72 -16.38
N VAL A 78 3.03 20.52 -15.79
CA VAL A 78 3.50 20.22 -14.43
C VAL A 78 5.02 20.39 -14.35
N GLU A 79 5.79 19.79 -15.26
CA GLU A 79 7.25 19.99 -15.33
C GLU A 79 7.62 21.47 -15.43
N THR A 80 6.98 22.18 -16.36
CA THR A 80 7.26 23.60 -16.62
C THR A 80 7.00 24.45 -15.38
N ALA A 81 5.87 24.22 -14.71
CA ALA A 81 5.50 24.96 -13.51
C ALA A 81 6.46 24.66 -12.34
N VAL A 82 6.84 23.38 -12.17
CA VAL A 82 7.81 22.95 -11.15
C VAL A 82 9.18 23.59 -11.40
N GLN A 83 9.69 23.55 -12.63
CA GLN A 83 10.98 24.13 -12.98
C GLN A 83 11.01 25.64 -12.74
N ILE A 84 9.95 26.35 -13.14
CA ILE A 84 9.85 27.80 -12.93
C ILE A 84 9.84 28.15 -11.44
N ALA A 85 9.02 27.46 -10.64
CA ALA A 85 8.89 27.74 -9.22
C ALA A 85 10.17 27.35 -8.44
N ALA A 86 10.71 26.16 -8.69
CA ALA A 86 11.92 25.67 -8.05
C ALA A 86 13.15 26.55 -8.34
N ALA A 87 13.29 27.06 -9.58
CA ALA A 87 14.38 27.96 -9.96
C ALA A 87 14.38 29.30 -9.19
N GLN A 88 13.22 29.71 -8.65
CA GLN A 88 13.04 30.94 -7.87
C GLN A 88 12.88 30.67 -6.36
N GLY A 89 13.03 29.41 -5.93
CA GLY A 89 12.84 29.03 -4.52
C GLY A 89 11.40 29.21 -4.03
N VAL A 90 10.41 29.19 -4.92
CA VAL A 90 8.99 29.24 -4.58
C VAL A 90 8.49 27.83 -4.30
N TYR A 91 7.88 27.63 -3.14
CA TYR A 91 7.32 26.33 -2.75
C TYR A 91 6.20 25.88 -3.66
N ILE A 92 6.06 24.58 -3.84
CA ILE A 92 5.10 23.96 -4.75
C ILE A 92 4.22 23.00 -3.95
N LEU A 93 2.91 23.11 -4.09
CA LEU A 93 1.95 22.20 -3.47
C LEU A 93 1.06 21.61 -4.57
N ALA A 94 1.10 20.29 -4.74
CA ALA A 94 0.17 19.60 -5.63
C ALA A 94 -1.21 19.49 -4.97
N ARG A 95 -2.27 19.73 -5.74
CA ARG A 95 -3.65 19.73 -5.21
C ARG A 95 -4.63 19.04 -6.17
N GLY A 96 -5.34 18.05 -5.65
CA GLY A 96 -6.55 17.48 -6.26
C GLY A 96 -7.79 18.29 -5.90
N SER A 97 -8.83 17.62 -5.42
CA SER A 97 -10.07 18.26 -4.95
C SER A 97 -10.00 18.83 -3.53
N SER A 98 -8.92 18.56 -2.78
CA SER A 98 -8.68 19.07 -1.42
C SER A 98 -9.68 18.54 -0.37
N SER A 99 -10.10 17.28 -0.52
CA SER A 99 -11.00 16.59 0.41
C SER A 99 -10.29 15.94 1.62
N ASN A 100 -8.97 16.12 1.79
CA ASN A 100 -8.22 15.55 2.92
C ASN A 100 -8.56 16.25 4.24
N LEU A 101 -8.34 15.52 5.34
CA LEU A 101 -8.64 15.93 6.71
C LEU A 101 -7.38 16.08 7.58
N SER A 102 -6.20 16.13 6.96
CA SER A 102 -4.89 16.25 7.62
C SER A 102 -4.22 17.61 7.41
N GLY A 103 -4.75 18.42 6.49
CA GLY A 103 -4.20 19.73 6.15
C GLY A 103 -3.06 19.63 5.12
N GLY A 104 -2.90 18.47 4.50
CA GLY A 104 -1.84 18.18 3.53
C GLY A 104 -1.84 19.10 2.32
N THR A 105 -2.99 19.73 2.00
CA THR A 105 -3.13 20.66 0.87
C THR A 105 -3.22 22.13 1.26
N THR A 106 -2.96 22.46 2.53
CA THR A 106 -2.98 23.82 3.04
C THR A 106 -1.62 24.52 2.78
N PRO A 107 -1.59 25.70 2.11
CA PRO A 107 -0.35 26.37 1.71
C PRO A 107 0.24 27.20 2.86
N VAL A 108 0.70 26.54 3.92
CA VAL A 108 1.20 27.17 5.16
C VAL A 108 2.21 28.29 4.90
N LEU A 109 3.15 28.06 3.97
CA LEU A 109 4.18 29.00 3.56
C LEU A 109 3.86 29.76 2.27
N GLY A 110 2.60 29.75 1.83
CA GLY A 110 2.22 30.25 0.51
C GLY A 110 2.72 29.35 -0.61
N GLY A 111 3.28 29.95 -1.65
CA GLY A 111 3.82 29.29 -2.82
C GLY A 111 2.82 29.09 -3.95
N LEU A 112 3.25 28.27 -4.91
CA LEU A 112 2.48 27.81 -6.05
C LEU A 112 1.63 26.59 -5.65
N ILE A 113 0.31 26.72 -5.77
CA ILE A 113 -0.58 25.56 -5.79
C ILE A 113 -0.70 25.08 -7.23
N LEU A 114 -0.30 23.83 -7.47
CA LEU A 114 -0.44 23.15 -8.75
C LEU A 114 -1.68 22.24 -8.70
N SER A 115 -2.79 22.75 -9.23
CA SER A 115 -4.03 22.00 -9.33
C SER A 115 -3.98 21.02 -10.51
N LEU A 116 -4.24 19.76 -10.22
CA LEU A 116 -4.23 18.65 -11.18
C LEU A 116 -5.65 18.27 -11.66
N THR A 117 -6.68 18.99 -11.23
CA THR A 117 -8.09 18.62 -11.48
C THR A 117 -8.50 18.73 -12.95
N ARG A 118 -7.72 19.43 -13.79
CA ARG A 118 -7.95 19.47 -15.24
C ARG A 118 -7.25 18.33 -16.00
N MET A 119 -6.39 17.55 -15.34
CA MET A 119 -5.84 16.29 -15.86
C MET A 119 -6.79 15.15 -15.42
N ASN A 120 -7.97 15.04 -16.04
CA ASN A 120 -9.05 14.18 -15.58
C ASN A 120 -9.49 13.13 -16.62
N HIS A 121 -8.59 12.71 -17.50
CA HIS A 121 -8.89 11.68 -18.49
C HIS A 121 -8.57 10.27 -17.99
N ILE A 122 -9.52 9.36 -18.18
CA ILE A 122 -9.24 7.91 -18.19
C ILE A 122 -8.59 7.60 -19.54
N ARG A 123 -7.29 7.33 -19.54
CA ARG A 123 -6.48 7.18 -20.76
C ARG A 123 -6.68 5.81 -21.41
N HIS A 124 -6.76 4.75 -20.61
CA HIS A 124 -6.89 3.38 -21.10
C HIS A 124 -7.50 2.48 -20.03
N VAL A 125 -8.39 1.56 -20.42
CA VAL A 125 -8.91 0.47 -19.57
C VAL A 125 -8.63 -0.85 -20.26
N ASP A 126 -7.99 -1.77 -19.54
CA ASP A 126 -7.59 -3.08 -20.04
C ASP A 126 -8.03 -4.16 -19.06
N VAL A 127 -9.12 -4.84 -19.38
CA VAL A 127 -9.71 -5.87 -18.51
C VAL A 127 -8.91 -7.17 -18.51
N LEU A 128 -8.23 -7.49 -19.61
CA LEU A 128 -7.40 -8.70 -19.71
C LEU A 128 -6.15 -8.55 -18.86
N ASN A 129 -5.50 -7.38 -18.97
CA ASN A 129 -4.36 -7.03 -18.12
C ASN A 129 -4.81 -6.52 -16.74
N ARG A 130 -6.10 -6.31 -16.48
CA ARG A 130 -6.68 -5.84 -15.22
C ARG A 130 -6.06 -4.55 -14.71
N GLN A 131 -5.99 -3.56 -15.59
CA GLN A 131 -5.47 -2.25 -15.24
C GLN A 131 -6.24 -1.12 -15.91
N ALA A 132 -6.27 0.03 -15.25
CA ALA A 132 -6.72 1.29 -15.82
C ALA A 132 -5.57 2.31 -15.73
N VAL A 133 -5.26 2.99 -16.83
CA VAL A 133 -4.33 4.12 -16.86
C VAL A 133 -5.14 5.40 -16.82
N VAL A 134 -4.94 6.20 -15.78
CA VAL A 134 -5.73 7.39 -15.48
C VAL A 134 -4.83 8.57 -15.16
N GLU A 135 -5.32 9.77 -15.45
CA GLU A 135 -4.72 11.00 -14.95
C GLU A 135 -5.07 11.27 -13.48
N PRO A 136 -4.24 12.01 -12.73
CA PRO A 136 -4.41 12.22 -11.29
C PRO A 136 -5.71 12.95 -10.92
N GLY A 137 -6.27 13.76 -11.80
CA GLY A 137 -7.50 14.53 -11.56
C GLY A 137 -8.80 13.76 -11.81
N VAL A 138 -8.76 12.51 -12.28
CA VAL A 138 -9.95 11.65 -12.39
C VAL A 138 -10.57 11.49 -11.01
N ILE A 139 -11.89 11.65 -10.88
CA ILE A 139 -12.61 11.40 -9.63
C ILE A 139 -12.76 9.89 -9.44
N ASN A 140 -12.60 9.39 -8.21
CA ASN A 140 -12.71 7.97 -7.91
C ASN A 140 -14.04 7.38 -8.38
N ALA A 141 -15.17 8.03 -8.08
CA ALA A 141 -16.48 7.62 -8.56
C ALA A 141 -16.60 7.57 -10.08
N ASP A 142 -15.94 8.47 -10.82
CA ASP A 142 -15.99 8.47 -12.30
C ASP A 142 -15.27 7.24 -12.87
N LEU A 143 -14.15 6.82 -12.26
CA LEU A 143 -13.49 5.57 -12.61
C LEU A 143 -14.40 4.37 -12.32
N GLN A 144 -15.09 4.34 -11.16
CA GLN A 144 -16.04 3.27 -10.84
C GLN A 144 -17.12 3.15 -11.91
N VAL A 145 -17.76 4.28 -12.28
CA VAL A 145 -18.80 4.30 -13.33
C VAL A 145 -18.25 3.81 -14.66
N ALA A 146 -17.04 4.23 -15.06
CA ALA A 146 -16.43 3.80 -16.31
C ALA A 146 -16.13 2.29 -16.36
N LEU A 147 -15.87 1.65 -15.22
CA LEU A 147 -15.58 0.21 -15.12
C LEU A 147 -16.84 -0.67 -15.11
N GLN A 148 -18.01 -0.12 -14.77
CA GLN A 148 -19.27 -0.87 -14.68
C GLN A 148 -19.65 -1.58 -15.98
N SER A 149 -19.48 -0.92 -17.14
CA SER A 149 -19.80 -1.53 -18.45
C SER A 149 -18.95 -2.75 -18.79
N TRP A 150 -17.83 -2.90 -18.09
CA TRP A 150 -16.90 -4.02 -18.25
C TRP A 150 -17.09 -5.11 -17.20
N HIS A 151 -18.01 -4.93 -16.25
CA HIS A 151 -18.15 -5.77 -15.05
C HIS A 151 -16.87 -5.78 -14.18
N PHE A 152 -16.21 -4.63 -14.08
CA PHE A 152 -15.07 -4.42 -13.19
C PHE A 152 -15.35 -3.29 -12.19
N PHE A 153 -14.48 -3.15 -11.20
CA PHE A 153 -14.44 -2.04 -10.25
C PHE A 153 -13.00 -1.79 -9.77
N TYR A 154 -12.78 -0.60 -9.23
CA TYR A 154 -11.56 -0.21 -8.53
C TYR A 154 -11.82 -0.33 -7.01
N PRO A 155 -11.13 -1.22 -6.27
CA PRO A 155 -11.54 -1.52 -4.90
C PRO A 155 -11.46 -0.38 -3.87
N PRO A 156 -10.44 0.49 -3.87
CA PRO A 156 -10.38 1.59 -2.91
C PRO A 156 -11.55 2.58 -3.06
N ASP A 157 -12.35 2.74 -2.00
CA ASP A 157 -13.60 3.50 -1.99
C ASP A 157 -13.73 4.48 -0.80
N PRO A 158 -12.83 5.47 -0.65
CA PRO A 158 -12.86 6.38 0.48
C PRO A 158 -14.22 7.05 0.65
N ALA A 159 -14.56 7.49 1.87
CA ALA A 159 -15.83 8.16 2.14
C ALA A 159 -16.08 9.34 1.17
N SER A 160 -15.00 10.03 0.76
CA SER A 160 -14.99 11.13 -0.19
C SER A 160 -14.92 10.73 -1.67
N HIS A 161 -15.02 9.45 -2.05
CA HIS A 161 -14.84 8.95 -3.43
C HIS A 161 -15.62 9.71 -4.53
N ARG A 162 -16.76 10.32 -4.19
CA ARG A 162 -17.56 11.15 -5.12
C ARG A 162 -16.90 12.47 -5.51
N ILE A 163 -15.89 12.91 -4.76
CA ILE A 163 -15.16 14.16 -4.99
C ILE A 163 -13.65 13.97 -4.92
N SER A 164 -13.13 12.90 -4.32
CA SER A 164 -11.69 12.67 -4.23
C SER A 164 -11.13 12.29 -5.61
N THR A 165 -10.05 12.95 -5.98
CA THR A 165 -9.29 12.62 -7.20
C THR A 165 -8.36 11.43 -6.96
N LEU A 166 -8.10 10.59 -7.96
CA LEU A 166 -7.19 9.43 -7.86
C LEU A 166 -5.77 9.83 -7.42
N GLY A 167 -5.25 10.99 -7.87
CA GLY A 167 -3.96 11.51 -7.43
C GLY A 167 -3.94 11.86 -5.95
N GLY A 168 -5.06 12.37 -5.42
CA GLY A 168 -5.26 12.55 -3.98
C GLY A 168 -5.32 11.22 -3.24
N ASN A 169 -5.98 10.21 -3.81
CA ASN A 169 -6.01 8.88 -3.21
C ASN A 169 -4.63 8.24 -3.11
N VAL A 170 -3.80 8.39 -4.15
CA VAL A 170 -2.40 7.97 -4.13
C VAL A 170 -1.61 8.78 -3.09
N ALA A 171 -1.77 10.09 -3.05
CA ALA A 171 -1.02 10.95 -2.13
C ALA A 171 -1.29 10.64 -0.65
N GLU A 172 -2.54 10.30 -0.29
CA GLU A 172 -2.95 9.97 1.08
C GLU A 172 -2.89 8.45 1.39
N ASN A 173 -2.55 7.62 0.40
CA ASN A 173 -2.74 6.16 0.45
C ASN A 173 -4.15 5.78 0.95
N SER A 174 -5.17 6.41 0.39
CA SER A 174 -6.53 6.40 0.94
C SER A 174 -7.06 4.98 1.18
N GLY A 175 -7.76 4.84 2.30
CA GLY A 175 -8.56 3.68 2.66
C GLY A 175 -10.02 3.80 2.23
N GLY A 176 -10.90 3.21 3.04
CA GLY A 176 -12.33 3.08 2.82
C GLY A 176 -12.92 1.83 3.48
N PRO A 177 -14.26 1.65 3.43
CA PRO A 177 -14.94 0.49 3.98
C PRO A 177 -14.48 -0.86 3.40
N HIS A 178 -14.10 -0.90 2.11
CA HIS A 178 -13.74 -2.15 1.44
C HIS A 178 -12.31 -2.64 1.76
N CYS A 179 -11.53 -1.87 2.51
CA CYS A 179 -10.11 -2.17 2.77
C CYS A 179 -9.89 -3.43 3.61
N VAL A 180 -10.86 -3.83 4.45
CA VAL A 180 -10.76 -5.07 5.22
C VAL A 180 -10.49 -6.28 4.32
N LYS A 181 -11.17 -6.38 3.18
CA LYS A 181 -10.96 -7.45 2.18
C LYS A 181 -9.92 -7.07 1.14
N TYR A 182 -9.99 -5.86 0.59
CA TYR A 182 -9.23 -5.50 -0.62
C TYR A 182 -7.95 -4.70 -0.37
N GLY A 183 -7.69 -4.25 0.85
CA GLY A 183 -6.55 -3.38 1.16
C GLY A 183 -6.77 -1.92 0.76
N VAL A 184 -5.76 -1.09 1.00
CA VAL A 184 -5.76 0.36 0.75
C VAL A 184 -5.16 0.68 -0.63
N THR A 185 -5.12 1.96 -1.01
CA THR A 185 -4.68 2.41 -2.35
C THR A 185 -3.37 1.77 -2.83
N VAL A 186 -2.33 1.66 -2.00
CA VAL A 186 -1.02 1.06 -2.38
C VAL A 186 -1.11 -0.38 -2.90
N ASN A 187 -2.13 -1.13 -2.46
CA ASN A 187 -2.39 -2.51 -2.90
C ASN A 187 -2.96 -2.57 -4.33
N HIS A 188 -3.32 -1.42 -4.91
CA HIS A 188 -3.93 -1.29 -6.23
C HIS A 188 -3.16 -0.35 -7.16
N ILE A 189 -1.97 0.12 -6.78
CA ILE A 189 -1.13 0.95 -7.66
C ILE A 189 -0.01 0.10 -8.26
N ILE A 190 -0.09 -0.09 -9.58
CA ILE A 190 0.89 -0.85 -10.35
C ILE A 190 2.11 0.03 -10.65
N GLN A 191 1.90 1.26 -11.09
CA GLN A 191 2.98 2.15 -11.53
C GLN A 191 2.52 3.62 -11.53
N LEU A 192 3.46 4.54 -11.38
CA LEU A 192 3.21 5.99 -11.37
C LEU A 192 4.14 6.69 -12.37
N GLU A 193 3.60 7.66 -13.11
CA GLU A 193 4.42 8.73 -13.70
C GLU A 193 4.41 9.91 -12.73
N VAL A 194 5.59 10.44 -12.44
CA VAL A 194 5.79 11.50 -11.45
C VAL A 194 6.73 12.57 -11.94
N VAL A 195 6.57 13.80 -11.46
CA VAL A 195 7.52 14.91 -11.60
C VAL A 195 8.21 15.13 -10.27
N LEU A 196 9.54 15.06 -10.26
CA LEU A 196 10.37 15.32 -9.08
C LEU A 196 10.55 16.82 -8.83
N ALA A 197 11.13 17.18 -7.67
CA ALA A 197 11.38 18.56 -7.26
C ALA A 197 12.27 19.36 -8.23
N ASP A 198 13.11 18.68 -9.02
CA ASP A 198 13.96 19.27 -10.05
C ASP A 198 13.27 19.38 -11.42
N GLY A 199 11.99 18.99 -11.50
CA GLY A 199 11.19 19.02 -12.72
C GLY A 199 11.43 17.87 -13.68
N ARG A 200 12.24 16.85 -13.32
CA ARG A 200 12.34 15.63 -14.13
C ARG A 200 11.06 14.81 -14.01
N ARG A 201 10.46 14.48 -15.15
CA ARG A 201 9.38 13.50 -15.25
C ARG A 201 9.94 12.10 -15.39
N LEU A 202 9.55 11.24 -14.48
CA LEU A 202 10.03 9.87 -14.40
C LEU A 202 8.87 8.90 -14.23
N LEU A 203 9.07 7.69 -14.74
CA LEU A 203 8.17 6.58 -14.49
C LEU A 203 8.76 5.65 -13.43
N THR A 204 7.98 5.25 -12.44
CA THR A 204 8.43 4.37 -11.35
C THR A 204 8.58 2.91 -11.80
N PRO A 205 9.31 2.06 -11.04
CA PRO A 205 9.27 0.60 -11.21
C PRO A 205 7.85 0.03 -11.08
N THR A 206 7.51 -0.95 -11.93
CA THR A 206 6.21 -1.61 -11.86
C THR A 206 6.11 -2.56 -10.66
N ALA A 207 5.00 -2.48 -9.93
CA ALA A 207 4.65 -3.36 -8.83
C ALA A 207 4.23 -4.77 -9.28
N ARG A 208 4.22 -5.07 -10.58
CA ARG A 208 3.99 -6.44 -11.10
C ARG A 208 5.27 -7.21 -11.28
N ASP A 209 6.39 -6.52 -11.37
CA ASP A 209 7.68 -7.15 -11.46
C ASP A 209 8.12 -7.62 -10.06
N TYR A 210 8.69 -8.80 -10.06
CA TYR A 210 9.02 -9.64 -8.93
C TYR A 210 10.51 -9.55 -8.60
N ARG A 211 11.29 -8.77 -9.39
CA ARG A 211 12.76 -8.78 -9.35
C ARG A 211 13.42 -7.41 -9.43
N VAL A 212 12.69 -6.34 -9.78
CA VAL A 212 13.24 -4.96 -9.76
C VAL A 212 13.27 -4.38 -8.35
N GLY A 213 14.49 -4.05 -7.94
CA GLY A 213 14.86 -2.89 -7.11
C GLY A 213 13.96 -2.51 -5.93
N LEU A 214 14.12 -1.28 -5.47
CA LEU A 214 13.32 -0.74 -4.37
C LEU A 214 11.89 -0.50 -4.83
N ASP A 215 10.94 -0.76 -3.93
CA ASP A 215 9.55 -0.42 -4.13
C ASP A 215 9.29 1.10 -4.00
N ILE A 216 9.74 1.86 -4.98
CA ILE A 216 9.57 3.32 -5.06
C ILE A 216 8.10 3.68 -5.29
N THR A 217 7.36 2.86 -6.06
CA THR A 217 5.91 3.08 -6.28
C THR A 217 5.13 3.02 -4.98
N GLY A 218 5.43 2.04 -4.13
CA GLY A 218 4.84 1.88 -2.81
C GLY A 218 5.24 3.01 -1.87
N LEU A 219 6.52 3.41 -1.86
CA LEU A 219 7.00 4.53 -1.03
C LEU A 219 6.32 5.86 -1.38
N LEU A 220 6.11 6.14 -2.67
CA LEU A 220 5.49 7.39 -3.12
C LEU A 220 3.97 7.44 -2.86
N THR A 221 3.32 6.28 -2.71
CA THR A 221 1.92 6.18 -2.33
C THR A 221 1.79 6.46 -0.83
N GLY A 222 1.12 7.55 -0.44
CA GLY A 222 1.12 8.06 0.94
C GLY A 222 2.16 9.14 1.21
N SER A 223 2.86 9.66 0.19
CA SER A 223 3.87 10.71 0.36
C SER A 223 3.30 12.13 0.49
N GLU A 224 1.97 12.30 0.39
CA GLU A 224 1.27 13.59 0.49
C GLU A 224 1.82 14.70 -0.44
N GLY A 225 2.34 14.30 -1.61
CA GLY A 225 2.93 15.23 -2.58
C GLY A 225 4.22 15.89 -2.12
N THR A 226 4.84 15.39 -1.04
CA THR A 226 6.12 15.91 -0.54
C THR A 226 7.29 15.35 -1.33
N MET A 227 7.26 14.12 -1.84
CA MET A 227 8.42 13.54 -2.54
C MET A 227 8.36 13.73 -4.06
N ALA A 228 7.15 13.71 -4.63
CA ALA A 228 6.94 13.85 -6.06
C ALA A 228 5.50 14.27 -6.36
N ILE A 229 5.26 14.79 -7.57
CA ILE A 229 3.93 15.13 -8.07
C ILE A 229 3.49 14.07 -9.06
N VAL A 230 2.39 13.37 -8.80
CA VAL A 230 1.87 12.31 -9.68
C VAL A 230 1.18 12.92 -10.91
N THR A 231 1.54 12.48 -12.11
CA THR A 231 0.98 12.93 -13.40
C THR A 231 0.24 11.85 -14.17
N GLN A 232 0.48 10.57 -13.87
CA GLN A 232 -0.27 9.43 -14.41
C GLN A 232 -0.26 8.27 -13.40
N ILE A 233 -1.36 7.52 -13.35
CA ILE A 233 -1.53 6.38 -12.44
C ILE A 233 -1.95 5.16 -13.26
N THR A 234 -1.22 4.06 -13.10
CA THR A 234 -1.65 2.74 -13.56
C THR A 234 -2.23 1.98 -12.36
N ALA A 235 -3.55 1.92 -12.28
CA ALA A 235 -4.29 1.28 -11.19
C ALA A 235 -4.69 -0.16 -11.56
N GLN A 236 -4.63 -1.07 -10.59
CA GLN A 236 -5.18 -2.42 -10.70
C GLN A 236 -6.69 -2.39 -10.50
N ILE A 237 -7.42 -3.10 -11.37
CA ILE A 237 -8.88 -3.23 -11.29
C ILE A 237 -9.26 -4.69 -11.03
N ALA A 238 -10.43 -4.92 -10.43
CA ALA A 238 -10.94 -6.23 -10.09
C ALA A 238 -12.29 -6.49 -10.77
N PRO A 239 -12.60 -7.75 -11.14
CA PRO A 239 -13.92 -8.11 -11.65
C PRO A 239 -14.96 -7.93 -10.54
N GLN A 240 -16.16 -7.49 -10.89
CA GLN A 240 -17.25 -7.35 -9.93
C GLN A 240 -17.64 -8.71 -9.36
N PRO A 241 -17.90 -8.79 -8.04
CA PRO A 241 -18.36 -10.03 -7.42
C PRO A 241 -19.70 -10.49 -8.03
N GLU A 242 -19.92 -11.81 -8.07
CA GLU A 242 -21.18 -12.40 -8.57
C GLU A 242 -22.37 -11.97 -7.73
N GLN A 243 -22.19 -11.95 -6.41
CA GLN A 243 -23.20 -11.51 -5.46
C GLN A 243 -22.55 -10.67 -4.35
N THR A 244 -23.30 -9.69 -3.86
CA THR A 244 -23.03 -8.96 -2.62
C THR A 244 -24.28 -9.07 -1.73
N ALA A 245 -24.10 -9.29 -0.43
CA ALA A 245 -25.17 -9.24 0.56
C ALA A 245 -24.87 -8.17 1.60
N THR A 246 -25.80 -7.25 1.81
CA THR A 246 -25.72 -6.17 2.80
C THR A 246 -26.62 -6.47 3.99
N MET A 247 -26.06 -6.40 5.19
CA MET A 247 -26.70 -6.78 6.45
C MET A 247 -26.60 -5.65 7.47
N LEU A 248 -27.63 -5.50 8.30
CA LEU A 248 -27.66 -4.60 9.45
C LEU A 248 -27.90 -5.43 10.72
N ALA A 249 -26.97 -5.40 11.66
CA ALA A 249 -27.13 -6.00 13.00
C ALA A 249 -27.26 -4.90 14.06
N VAL A 250 -28.24 -5.03 14.95
CA VAL A 250 -28.62 -3.98 15.92
C VAL A 250 -28.37 -4.45 17.35
N PHE A 251 -27.65 -3.63 18.13
CA PHE A 251 -27.17 -3.99 19.47
C PHE A 251 -27.64 -2.99 20.53
N ALA A 252 -27.73 -3.44 21.78
CA ALA A 252 -28.09 -2.59 22.91
C ALA A 252 -26.90 -1.73 23.37
N SER A 253 -25.67 -2.15 23.05
CA SER A 253 -24.44 -1.42 23.38
C SER A 253 -23.36 -1.52 22.30
N VAL A 254 -22.41 -0.58 22.33
CA VAL A 254 -21.21 -0.59 21.47
C VAL A 254 -20.31 -1.79 21.79
N ASP A 255 -20.22 -2.20 23.05
CA ASP A 255 -19.40 -3.34 23.48
C ASP A 255 -19.89 -4.66 22.86
N GLU A 256 -21.20 -4.92 22.84
CA GLU A 256 -21.79 -6.10 22.17
C GLU A 256 -21.48 -6.12 20.67
N ALA A 257 -21.60 -4.97 20.01
CA ALA A 257 -21.29 -4.83 18.58
C ALA A 257 -19.79 -5.12 18.32
N LEU A 258 -18.88 -4.56 19.12
CA LEU A 258 -17.44 -4.73 18.93
C LEU A 258 -16.95 -6.15 19.29
N HIS A 259 -17.55 -6.82 20.28
CA HIS A 259 -17.27 -8.24 20.51
C HIS A 259 -17.74 -9.11 19.33
N THR A 260 -18.88 -8.77 18.72
CA THR A 260 -19.39 -9.46 17.52
C THR A 260 -18.43 -9.28 16.34
N VAL A 261 -17.85 -8.09 16.15
CA VAL A 261 -16.81 -7.84 15.12
C VAL A 261 -15.64 -8.80 15.29
N SER A 262 -15.09 -8.91 16.51
CA SER A 262 -14.00 -9.84 16.81
C SER A 262 -14.41 -11.30 16.55
N ALA A 263 -15.62 -11.68 16.92
CA ALA A 263 -16.13 -13.04 16.69
C ALA A 263 -16.24 -13.38 15.19
N ILE A 264 -16.74 -12.47 14.35
CA ILE A 264 -16.84 -12.68 12.89
C ILE A 264 -15.44 -13.00 12.31
N ILE A 265 -14.43 -12.22 12.69
CA ILE A 265 -13.04 -12.43 12.24
C ILE A 265 -12.46 -13.74 12.79
N ALA A 266 -12.71 -14.05 14.06
CA ALA A 266 -12.25 -15.29 14.71
C ALA A 266 -12.88 -16.54 14.07
N HIS A 267 -14.09 -16.42 13.54
CA HIS A 267 -14.76 -17.43 12.71
C HIS A 267 -14.23 -17.49 11.27
N HIS A 268 -13.11 -16.82 10.98
CA HIS A 268 -12.43 -16.84 9.69
C HIS A 268 -13.25 -16.24 8.55
N ILE A 269 -14.25 -15.41 8.87
CA ILE A 269 -15.01 -14.65 7.89
C ILE A 269 -14.33 -13.29 7.78
N VAL A 270 -13.89 -12.95 6.57
CA VAL A 270 -13.38 -11.61 6.25
C VAL A 270 -14.44 -10.92 5.38
N PRO A 271 -15.33 -10.10 5.97
CA PRO A 271 -16.32 -9.34 5.22
C PRO A 271 -15.67 -8.44 4.17
N SER A 272 -16.40 -8.09 3.12
CA SER A 272 -15.98 -7.00 2.23
C SER A 272 -16.06 -5.66 2.93
N THR A 273 -17.05 -5.47 3.82
CA THR A 273 -17.15 -4.31 4.72
C THR A 273 -17.68 -4.73 6.10
N LEU A 274 -17.26 -4.03 7.15
CA LEU A 274 -17.74 -4.25 8.52
C LEU A 274 -17.63 -2.93 9.29
N GLU A 275 -18.70 -2.15 9.25
CA GLU A 275 -18.77 -0.77 9.73
C GLU A 275 -19.58 -0.67 11.01
N LEU A 276 -19.18 0.23 11.92
CA LEU A 276 -19.91 0.54 13.14
C LEU A 276 -20.40 1.99 13.15
N LEU A 277 -21.63 2.18 13.62
CA LEU A 277 -22.19 3.48 14.02
C LEU A 277 -22.67 3.38 15.46
N ASP A 278 -22.19 4.28 16.33
CA ASP A 278 -22.68 4.39 17.71
C ASP A 278 -24.04 5.10 17.77
N LYS A 279 -24.69 5.05 18.94
CA LYS A 279 -26.00 5.68 19.16
C LYS A 279 -26.05 7.14 18.70
N LYS A 280 -25.05 7.95 19.05
CA LYS A 280 -25.07 9.37 18.71
C LYS A 280 -24.97 9.59 17.20
N SER A 281 -24.16 8.77 16.53
CA SER A 281 -24.02 8.74 15.08
C SER A 281 -25.33 8.36 14.39
N LEU A 282 -26.08 7.39 14.95
CA LEU A 282 -27.39 6.99 14.45
C LEU A 282 -28.39 8.14 14.53
N GLU A 283 -28.49 8.81 15.68
CA GLU A 283 -29.36 9.98 15.86
C GLU A 283 -29.06 11.09 14.82
N ILE A 284 -27.77 11.39 14.62
CA ILE A 284 -27.32 12.45 13.70
C ILE A 284 -27.68 12.08 12.26
N VAL A 285 -27.31 10.88 11.82
CA VAL A 285 -27.54 10.41 10.44
C VAL A 285 -29.03 10.33 10.15
N GLU A 286 -29.81 9.70 11.04
CA GLU A 286 -31.23 9.48 10.80
C GLU A 286 -32.03 10.79 10.81
N SER A 287 -31.60 11.81 11.57
CA SER A 287 -32.21 13.15 11.53
C SER A 287 -32.05 13.89 10.20
N PHE A 288 -31.17 13.41 9.32
CA PHE A 288 -30.82 14.08 8.07
C PHE A 288 -31.15 13.27 6.81
N VAL A 289 -30.68 12.03 6.73
CA VAL A 289 -30.83 11.21 5.51
C VAL A 289 -31.95 10.20 5.56
N HIS A 290 -32.52 9.94 6.74
CA HIS A 290 -33.59 8.95 6.96
C HIS A 290 -33.26 7.59 6.33
N ALA A 291 -32.11 7.02 6.72
CA ALA A 291 -31.57 5.79 6.13
C ALA A 291 -32.31 4.53 6.61
N GLY A 292 -33.15 4.66 7.65
CA GLY A 292 -33.89 3.55 8.26
C GLY A 292 -33.16 2.90 9.43
N TYR A 293 -32.19 3.60 10.03
CA TYR A 293 -31.48 3.11 11.20
C TYR A 293 -32.33 3.25 12.49
N PRO A 294 -32.31 2.25 13.39
CA PRO A 294 -33.02 2.32 14.67
C PRO A 294 -32.30 3.26 15.65
N VAL A 295 -32.87 4.44 15.91
CA VAL A 295 -32.27 5.47 16.79
C VAL A 295 -32.30 5.12 18.27
N ASP A 296 -33.06 4.11 18.67
CA ASP A 296 -33.12 3.54 20.02
C ASP A 296 -31.99 2.54 20.30
N ALA A 297 -31.28 2.09 19.26
CA ALA A 297 -30.13 1.19 19.38
C ALA A 297 -28.92 1.85 20.07
N GLY A 298 -28.12 1.04 20.77
CA GLY A 298 -26.84 1.47 21.33
C GLY A 298 -25.74 1.55 20.27
N ALA A 299 -25.78 0.64 19.31
CA ALA A 299 -24.91 0.62 18.13
C ALA A 299 -25.54 -0.24 17.01
N VAL A 300 -25.08 -0.02 15.78
CA VAL A 300 -25.35 -0.93 14.67
C VAL A 300 -24.05 -1.34 13.98
N LEU A 301 -24.05 -2.56 13.45
CA LEU A 301 -23.06 -3.01 12.47
C LEU A 301 -23.70 -3.05 11.09
N LEU A 302 -23.06 -2.38 10.12
CA LEU A 302 -23.36 -2.53 8.69
C LEU A 302 -22.29 -3.46 8.10
N ILE A 303 -22.72 -4.61 7.58
CA ILE A 303 -21.85 -5.71 7.19
C ILE A 303 -22.11 -6.05 5.73
N GLU A 304 -21.05 -6.23 4.93
CA GLU A 304 -21.16 -6.81 3.60
C GLU A 304 -20.24 -8.00 3.41
N VAL A 305 -20.75 -9.00 2.70
CA VAL A 305 -19.94 -10.08 2.12
C VAL A 305 -20.19 -10.11 0.63
N ASP A 306 -19.13 -10.37 -0.14
CA ASP A 306 -19.19 -10.47 -1.59
C ASP A 306 -18.36 -11.63 -2.13
N GLY A 307 -18.72 -12.10 -3.32
CA GLY A 307 -18.07 -13.22 -3.99
C GLY A 307 -19.06 -14.14 -4.71
N PRO A 308 -18.71 -15.42 -4.92
CA PRO A 308 -19.62 -16.41 -5.49
C PRO A 308 -20.88 -16.58 -4.64
N SER A 309 -22.04 -16.76 -5.28
CA SER A 309 -23.34 -16.77 -4.58
C SER A 309 -23.42 -17.78 -3.43
N ALA A 310 -22.85 -18.98 -3.61
CA ALA A 310 -22.84 -20.01 -2.57
C ALA A 310 -22.01 -19.62 -1.34
N VAL A 311 -20.92 -18.87 -1.53
CA VAL A 311 -20.06 -18.37 -0.44
C VAL A 311 -20.78 -17.27 0.32
N VAL A 312 -21.37 -16.32 -0.40
CA VAL A 312 -22.14 -15.21 0.17
C VAL A 312 -23.30 -15.73 1.03
N GLN A 313 -24.04 -16.72 0.55
CA GLN A 313 -25.15 -17.33 1.30
C GLN A 313 -24.65 -18.01 2.59
N ALA A 314 -23.58 -18.80 2.51
CA ALA A 314 -23.01 -19.49 3.67
C ALA A 314 -22.47 -18.50 4.72
N GLN A 315 -21.74 -17.46 4.29
CA GLN A 315 -21.21 -16.44 5.20
C GLN A 315 -22.32 -15.60 5.82
N THR A 316 -23.35 -15.24 5.05
CA THR A 316 -24.51 -14.48 5.56
C THR A 316 -25.21 -15.25 6.69
N ALA A 317 -25.43 -16.56 6.52
CA ALA A 317 -26.04 -17.38 7.56
C ALA A 317 -25.15 -17.46 8.81
N ALA A 318 -23.85 -17.69 8.65
CA ALA A 318 -22.91 -17.74 9.77
C ALA A 318 -22.81 -16.40 10.52
N ILE A 319 -22.81 -15.27 9.79
CA ILE A 319 -22.79 -13.92 10.40
C ILE A 319 -24.07 -13.68 11.21
N ALA A 320 -25.23 -14.11 10.73
CA ALA A 320 -26.49 -13.99 11.46
C ALA A 320 -26.44 -14.75 12.80
N ASP A 321 -25.91 -15.98 12.79
CA ASP A 321 -25.76 -16.80 14.01
C ASP A 321 -24.77 -16.15 15.00
N ILE A 322 -23.64 -15.64 14.50
CA ILE A 322 -22.63 -14.95 15.32
C ILE A 322 -23.21 -13.66 15.90
N ALA A 323 -23.94 -12.86 15.12
CA ALA A 323 -24.57 -11.65 15.60
C ALA A 323 -25.62 -11.93 16.68
N ALA A 324 -26.44 -12.97 16.52
CA ALA A 324 -27.40 -13.40 17.54
C ALA A 324 -26.69 -13.81 18.85
N GLN A 325 -25.60 -14.57 18.77
CA GLN A 325 -24.78 -14.95 19.93
C GLN A 325 -24.10 -13.74 20.59
N GLY A 326 -23.73 -12.74 19.79
CA GLY A 326 -23.16 -11.47 20.23
C GLY A 326 -24.16 -10.48 20.83
N GLY A 327 -25.45 -10.85 20.92
CA GLY A 327 -26.49 -10.03 21.55
C GLY A 327 -27.27 -9.12 20.59
N ALA A 328 -27.17 -9.33 19.27
CA ALA A 328 -28.00 -8.60 18.32
C ALA A 328 -29.48 -8.94 18.56
N HIS A 329 -30.30 -7.93 18.84
CA HIS A 329 -31.75 -8.11 19.02
C HIS A 329 -32.52 -7.98 17.70
N GLU A 330 -31.86 -7.49 16.65
CA GLU A 330 -32.39 -7.44 15.30
C GLU A 330 -31.27 -7.67 14.27
N PHE A 331 -31.58 -8.43 13.22
CA PHE A 331 -30.69 -8.68 12.08
C PHE A 331 -31.50 -8.57 10.78
N ARG A 332 -31.14 -7.61 9.92
CA ARG A 332 -31.81 -7.36 8.64
C ARG A 332 -30.87 -7.67 7.49
N ILE A 333 -31.36 -8.37 6.47
CA ILE A 333 -30.68 -8.54 5.18
C ILE A 333 -31.41 -7.68 4.17
N ALA A 334 -30.70 -6.78 3.49
CA ALA A 334 -31.28 -5.94 2.44
C ALA A 334 -31.85 -6.83 1.32
N GLN A 335 -33.11 -6.62 0.96
CA GLN A 335 -33.81 -7.43 -0.06
C GLN A 335 -33.66 -6.86 -1.48
N SER A 336 -33.09 -5.66 -1.61
CA SER A 336 -32.86 -5.00 -2.90
C SER A 336 -31.65 -4.07 -2.84
N ALA A 337 -31.12 -3.73 -4.03
CA ALA A 337 -30.06 -2.73 -4.16
C ALA A 337 -30.48 -1.37 -3.59
N LEU A 338 -31.77 -1.00 -3.69
CA LEU A 338 -32.29 0.25 -3.13
C LEU A 338 -32.18 0.29 -1.60
N GLU A 339 -32.51 -0.83 -0.93
CA GLU A 339 -32.38 -0.94 0.53
C GLU A 339 -30.91 -0.91 0.96
N ALA A 340 -30.04 -1.64 0.27
CA ALA A 340 -28.60 -1.61 0.52
C ALA A 340 -28.02 -0.20 0.33
N ASP A 341 -28.37 0.47 -0.76
CA ASP A 341 -27.96 1.85 -1.05
C ASP A 341 -28.46 2.84 0.00
N ALA A 342 -29.66 2.64 0.55
CA ALA A 342 -30.20 3.48 1.63
C ALA A 342 -29.36 3.36 2.91
N LEU A 343 -29.02 2.13 3.32
CA LEU A 343 -28.12 1.89 4.45
C LEU A 343 -26.74 2.52 4.20
N TRP A 344 -26.15 2.30 3.03
CA TRP A 344 -24.85 2.91 2.68
C TRP A 344 -24.88 4.43 2.64
N LYS A 345 -25.96 5.01 2.12
CA LYS A 345 -26.17 6.46 2.14
C LYS A 345 -26.18 6.98 3.57
N GLY A 346 -26.78 6.25 4.50
CA GLY A 346 -26.70 6.52 5.94
C GLY A 346 -25.26 6.61 6.44
N ARG A 347 -24.51 5.50 6.31
CA ARG A 347 -23.11 5.42 6.77
C ARG A 347 -22.20 6.47 6.14
N ARG A 348 -22.32 6.73 4.83
CA ARG A 348 -21.48 7.69 4.09
C ARG A 348 -21.87 9.15 4.35
N ALA A 349 -23.11 9.43 4.75
CA ALA A 349 -23.56 10.78 5.06
C ALA A 349 -23.17 11.25 6.48
N HIS A 350 -22.60 10.38 7.31
CA HIS A 350 -22.29 10.65 8.71
C HIS A 350 -21.53 11.97 8.93
N TYR A 351 -20.43 12.20 8.20
CA TYR A 351 -19.69 13.46 8.31
C TYR A 351 -20.52 14.69 7.92
N GLY A 352 -21.21 14.63 6.77
CA GLY A 352 -22.06 15.73 6.30
C GLY A 352 -23.24 16.02 7.23
N ALA A 353 -23.77 14.98 7.88
CA ALA A 353 -24.82 15.12 8.89
C ALA A 353 -24.27 15.73 10.19
N ALA A 354 -23.09 15.28 10.65
CA ALA A 354 -22.41 15.82 11.82
C ALA A 354 -22.02 17.30 11.63
N ALA A 355 -21.66 17.73 10.41
CA ALA A 355 -21.27 19.12 10.15
C ALA A 355 -22.42 20.13 10.36
N ARG A 356 -23.65 19.64 10.60
CA ARG A 356 -24.83 20.48 10.88
C ARG A 356 -25.06 20.74 12.38
N ILE A 357 -24.44 19.95 13.26
CA ILE A 357 -24.71 20.01 14.70
C ILE A 357 -23.76 20.95 15.46
N ALA A 358 -22.67 21.39 14.83
CA ALA A 358 -21.70 22.31 15.40
C ALA A 358 -21.03 23.17 14.31
N PRO A 359 -20.43 24.33 14.67
CA PRO A 359 -19.71 25.16 13.71
C PRO A 359 -18.56 24.43 13.04
N HIS A 360 -17.78 23.65 13.81
CA HIS A 360 -16.64 22.86 13.31
C HIS A 360 -16.62 21.48 13.95
N LEU A 361 -16.04 20.54 13.20
CA LEU A 361 -15.77 19.18 13.63
C LEU A 361 -14.27 18.93 13.62
N TRP A 362 -13.77 18.33 14.69
CA TRP A 362 -12.45 17.74 14.75
C TRP A 362 -12.58 16.24 14.61
N ILE A 363 -12.05 15.68 13.52
CA ILE A 363 -12.16 14.25 13.23
C ILE A 363 -10.80 13.62 13.46
N GLN A 364 -10.75 12.68 14.40
CA GLN A 364 -9.63 11.80 14.55
C GLN A 364 -9.79 10.54 13.72
N ASP A 365 -8.65 9.97 13.38
CA ASP A 365 -8.51 8.76 12.59
C ASP A 365 -7.43 7.96 13.28
N VAL A 366 -7.83 6.94 14.03
CA VAL A 366 -6.92 6.08 14.79
C VAL A 366 -7.18 4.63 14.45
N THR A 367 -6.13 3.82 14.42
CA THR A 367 -6.27 2.39 14.14
C THR A 367 -5.61 1.57 15.24
N VAL A 368 -6.32 0.61 15.80
CA VAL A 368 -5.79 -0.35 16.79
C VAL A 368 -5.92 -1.78 16.27
N PRO A 369 -5.15 -2.75 16.82
CA PRO A 369 -5.45 -4.16 16.61
C PRO A 369 -6.93 -4.44 16.90
N ARG A 370 -7.58 -5.23 16.04
CA ARG A 370 -9.03 -5.46 16.07
C ARG A 370 -9.57 -5.92 17.43
N PRO A 371 -8.88 -6.80 18.17
CA PRO A 371 -9.32 -7.21 19.52
C PRO A 371 -9.42 -6.04 20.51
N LEU A 372 -8.67 -4.95 20.29
CA LEU A 372 -8.59 -3.81 21.19
C LEU A 372 -9.56 -2.66 20.84
N LEU A 373 -10.40 -2.83 19.81
CA LEU A 373 -11.38 -1.83 19.37
C LEU A 373 -12.31 -1.38 20.49
N ALA A 374 -12.84 -2.34 21.28
CA ALA A 374 -13.77 -2.06 22.37
C ALA A 374 -13.11 -1.22 23.47
N GLU A 375 -11.90 -1.58 23.89
CA GLU A 375 -11.20 -0.78 24.89
C GLU A 375 -10.79 0.59 24.37
N MET A 376 -10.35 0.70 23.11
CA MET A 376 -10.04 1.99 22.51
C MET A 376 -11.26 2.91 22.46
N MET A 377 -12.44 2.38 22.13
CA MET A 377 -13.68 3.16 22.14
C MET A 377 -14.07 3.62 23.55
N ARG A 378 -13.85 2.80 24.58
CA ARG A 378 -14.05 3.21 25.98
C ARG A 378 -13.07 4.33 26.39
N ASP A 379 -11.80 4.24 25.98
CA ASP A 379 -10.82 5.29 26.24
C ASP A 379 -11.26 6.62 25.59
N VAL A 380 -11.71 6.59 24.33
CA VAL A 380 -12.23 7.79 23.63
C VAL A 380 -13.36 8.45 24.42
N ILE A 381 -14.32 7.67 24.92
CA ILE A 381 -15.44 8.19 25.71
C ILE A 381 -14.95 8.80 27.02
N VAL A 382 -14.06 8.13 27.74
CA VAL A 382 -13.51 8.61 29.02
C VAL A 382 -12.69 9.88 28.83
N ILE A 383 -11.85 9.94 27.79
CA ILE A 383 -11.06 11.13 27.43
C ILE A 383 -12.00 12.30 27.08
N GLY A 384 -13.04 12.03 26.29
CA GLY A 384 -14.07 13.02 25.99
C GLY A 384 -14.69 13.60 27.26
N GLN A 385 -15.16 12.75 28.18
CA GLN A 385 -15.74 13.18 29.46
C GLN A 385 -14.75 13.99 30.31
N HIS A 386 -13.49 13.56 30.38
CA HIS A 386 -12.45 14.27 31.13
C HIS A 386 -12.23 15.69 30.61
N HIS A 387 -12.23 15.87 29.28
CA HIS A 387 -12.05 17.17 28.65
C HIS A 387 -13.35 17.93 28.42
N GLY A 388 -14.51 17.39 28.81
CA GLY A 388 -15.80 18.05 28.67
C GLY A 388 -16.39 18.04 27.25
N PHE A 389 -16.12 16.99 26.47
CA PHE A 389 -16.69 16.73 25.15
C PHE A 389 -17.53 15.46 25.13
N ASN A 390 -18.64 15.51 24.39
CA ASN A 390 -19.42 14.32 24.05
C ASN A 390 -18.93 13.77 22.71
N ILE A 391 -17.86 12.98 22.75
CA ILE A 391 -17.25 12.40 21.55
C ILE A 391 -18.12 11.25 21.07
N PHE A 392 -18.40 11.24 19.77
CA PHE A 392 -19.11 10.15 19.09
C PHE A 392 -18.23 9.58 17.98
N CYS A 393 -18.50 8.34 17.58
CA CYS A 393 -17.61 7.57 16.74
C CYS A 393 -18.36 6.77 15.67
N SER A 394 -17.77 6.73 14.48
CA SER A 394 -18.00 5.68 13.50
C SER A 394 -16.70 4.92 13.28
N ALA A 395 -16.75 3.67 12.84
CA ALA A 395 -15.54 2.89 12.63
C ALA A 395 -15.62 1.98 11.41
N HIS A 396 -14.47 1.81 10.75
CA HIS A 396 -14.19 0.62 9.93
C HIS A 396 -13.81 -0.51 10.89
N ALA A 397 -14.80 -1.09 11.55
CA ALA A 397 -14.56 -2.06 12.62
C ALA A 397 -13.84 -3.32 12.11
N GLY A 398 -14.03 -3.70 10.84
CA GLY A 398 -13.35 -4.83 10.22
C GLY A 398 -11.82 -4.74 10.11
N ASP A 399 -11.25 -3.53 10.17
CA ASP A 399 -9.81 -3.29 10.04
C ASP A 399 -9.18 -2.56 11.24
N GLY A 400 -9.99 -2.25 12.27
CA GLY A 400 -9.50 -1.66 13.51
C GLY A 400 -9.50 -0.13 13.54
N ASN A 401 -10.04 0.53 12.53
CA ASN A 401 -9.96 1.98 12.37
C ASN A 401 -11.20 2.72 12.90
N LEU A 402 -11.01 3.54 13.93
CA LEU A 402 -12.03 4.40 14.54
C LEU A 402 -11.92 5.84 14.06
N HIS A 403 -13.08 6.50 13.96
CA HIS A 403 -13.21 7.92 13.64
C HIS A 403 -13.90 8.71 14.76
N PRO A 404 -13.21 9.01 15.88
CA PRO A 404 -13.74 9.88 16.93
C PRO A 404 -13.98 11.30 16.43
N ILE A 405 -15.14 11.87 16.74
CA ILE A 405 -15.51 13.22 16.31
C ILE A 405 -15.76 14.10 17.55
N ILE A 406 -15.02 15.20 17.62
CA ILE A 406 -15.17 16.26 18.63
C ILE A 406 -15.79 17.48 17.97
N THR A 407 -16.96 17.89 18.43
CA THR A 407 -17.59 19.15 18.04
C THR A 407 -17.02 20.29 18.86
N TYR A 408 -16.64 21.41 18.23
CA TYR A 408 -16.13 22.57 18.96
C TYR A 408 -16.47 23.90 18.28
N ASP A 409 -16.44 25.01 19.04
CA ASP A 409 -16.49 26.37 18.51
C ASP A 409 -15.06 26.95 18.34
N PRO A 410 -14.61 27.25 17.10
CA PRO A 410 -13.29 27.82 16.86
C PRO A 410 -13.14 29.26 17.41
N ALA A 411 -14.23 29.95 17.73
CA ALA A 411 -14.18 31.27 18.35
C ALA A 411 -13.86 31.20 19.85
N ASN A 412 -13.94 30.01 20.46
CA ASN A 412 -13.69 29.78 21.87
C ASN A 412 -12.29 29.17 22.10
N ALA A 413 -11.32 30.02 22.45
CA ALA A 413 -9.93 29.61 22.63
C ALA A 413 -9.72 28.50 23.69
N ASP A 414 -10.48 28.54 24.79
CA ASP A 414 -10.39 27.54 25.87
C ASP A 414 -10.93 26.18 25.40
N GLU A 415 -11.98 26.18 24.59
CA GLU A 415 -12.54 24.97 24.00
C GLU A 415 -11.62 24.37 22.94
N VAL A 416 -11.00 25.21 22.10
CA VAL A 416 -9.95 24.77 21.16
C VAL A 416 -8.78 24.12 21.91
N ALA A 417 -8.31 24.73 23.01
CA ALA A 417 -7.21 24.18 23.81
C ALA A 417 -7.57 22.82 24.43
N ARG A 418 -8.77 22.67 25.02
CA ARG A 418 -9.25 21.38 25.54
C ARG A 418 -9.40 20.34 24.45
N MET A 419 -9.93 20.72 23.28
CA MET A 419 -10.09 19.82 22.13
C MET A 419 -8.73 19.28 21.70
N ARG A 420 -7.70 20.13 21.64
CA ARG A 420 -6.32 19.72 21.31
C ARG A 420 -5.71 18.78 22.34
N GLN A 421 -6.02 18.96 23.62
CA GLN A 421 -5.56 18.02 24.64
C GLN A 421 -6.28 16.68 24.54
N ALA A 422 -7.61 16.68 24.32
CA ALA A 422 -8.39 15.47 24.09
C ALA A 422 -7.89 14.70 22.86
N ASP A 423 -7.57 15.42 21.79
CA ASP A 423 -6.96 14.91 20.57
C ASP A 423 -5.64 14.16 20.86
N HIS A 424 -4.69 14.85 21.50
CA HIS A 424 -3.41 14.27 21.89
C HIS A 424 -3.58 13.01 22.76
N ASP A 425 -4.48 13.06 23.74
CA ASP A 425 -4.73 11.95 24.66
C ASP A 425 -5.34 10.73 23.93
N ILE A 426 -6.21 10.95 22.93
CA ILE A 426 -6.74 9.88 22.07
C ILE A 426 -5.62 9.23 21.26
N LEU A 427 -4.77 10.04 20.62
CA LEU A 427 -3.63 9.54 19.84
C LEU A 427 -2.65 8.76 20.72
N ALA A 428 -2.35 9.26 21.92
CA ALA A 428 -1.50 8.58 22.90
C ALA A 428 -2.11 7.26 23.37
N ALA A 429 -3.41 7.22 23.68
CA ALA A 429 -4.12 5.99 24.04
C ALA A 429 -4.05 4.95 22.92
N CYS A 430 -4.27 5.36 21.66
CA CYS A 430 -4.15 4.49 20.50
C CYS A 430 -2.75 3.88 20.37
N VAL A 431 -1.69 4.68 20.46
CA VAL A 431 -0.31 4.19 20.37
C VAL A 431 0.05 3.26 21.54
N ASN A 432 -0.41 3.55 22.75
CA ASN A 432 -0.19 2.70 23.93
C ASN A 432 -0.83 1.31 23.77
N ARG A 433 -1.86 1.19 22.92
CA ARG A 433 -2.50 -0.08 22.53
C ARG A 433 -1.85 -0.76 21.33
N GLY A 434 -0.68 -0.29 20.90
CA GLY A 434 0.02 -0.83 19.72
C GLY A 434 -0.58 -0.39 18.39
N GLY A 435 -1.46 0.61 18.40
CA GLY A 435 -2.10 1.18 17.22
C GLY A 435 -1.24 2.17 16.44
N ALA A 436 -1.85 2.77 15.42
CA ALA A 436 -1.31 3.82 14.57
C ALA A 436 -2.13 5.10 14.69
N ILE A 437 -1.46 6.25 14.71
CA ILE A 437 -2.08 7.58 14.87
C ILE A 437 -2.91 8.03 13.66
N THR A 438 -2.86 7.30 12.54
CA THR A 438 -3.71 7.50 11.36
C THR A 438 -3.84 6.21 10.56
N GLY A 439 -5.07 5.87 10.19
CA GLY A 439 -5.42 4.75 9.32
C GLY A 439 -5.50 5.13 7.85
N GLU A 440 -6.06 6.31 7.53
CA GLU A 440 -6.37 6.69 6.14
C GLU A 440 -6.34 8.19 5.80
N HIS A 441 -6.25 9.10 6.79
CA HIS A 441 -6.29 10.55 6.55
C HIS A 441 -4.92 11.20 6.33
N GLY A 442 -3.82 10.48 6.60
CA GLY A 442 -2.46 11.01 6.51
C GLY A 442 -2.04 11.81 7.74
N ILE A 443 -0.83 12.34 7.70
CA ILE A 443 -0.26 13.18 8.75
C ILE A 443 -0.55 14.66 8.49
N GLY A 444 -0.29 15.12 7.27
CA GLY A 444 -0.39 16.53 6.90
C GLY A 444 0.32 17.45 7.88
N ILE A 445 -0.39 18.47 8.33
CA ILE A 445 0.02 19.35 9.45
C ILE A 445 -0.64 18.93 10.77
N ASP A 446 -1.80 18.28 10.70
CA ASP A 446 -2.61 17.92 11.85
C ASP A 446 -1.87 17.05 12.86
N LYS A 447 -1.30 15.93 12.39
CA LYS A 447 -0.72 14.89 13.27
C LYS A 447 0.79 14.99 13.40
N LEU A 448 1.40 16.04 12.86
CA LEU A 448 2.85 16.14 12.73
C LEU A 448 3.56 16.20 14.09
N GLU A 449 2.97 16.90 15.06
CA GLU A 449 3.47 16.97 16.44
C GLU A 449 3.36 15.63 17.16
N ASN A 450 2.33 14.84 16.82
CA ASN A 450 2.02 13.56 17.42
C ASN A 450 2.80 12.39 16.79
N LEU A 451 3.55 12.62 15.71
CA LEU A 451 4.39 11.59 15.09
C LEU A 451 5.43 11.02 16.08
N ALA A 452 5.85 11.81 17.07
CA ALA A 452 6.77 11.39 18.12
C ALA A 452 6.16 10.38 19.11
N LEU A 453 4.82 10.25 19.18
CA LEU A 453 4.17 9.18 19.93
C LEU A 453 4.50 7.83 19.30
N MET A 454 4.45 7.76 17.97
CA MET A 454 4.59 6.50 17.22
C MET A 454 6.04 6.18 16.85
N TYR A 455 6.86 7.18 16.57
CA TYR A 455 8.21 7.01 16.04
C TYR A 455 9.28 7.70 16.89
N GLY A 456 10.35 6.96 17.16
CA GLY A 456 11.52 7.48 17.84
C GLY A 456 12.24 8.57 17.02
N PRO A 457 13.20 9.29 17.65
CA PRO A 457 13.93 10.35 16.96
C PRO A 457 14.67 9.86 15.70
N ARG A 458 15.18 8.62 15.71
CA ARG A 458 15.94 8.05 14.58
C ARG A 458 15.04 7.70 13.40
N GLU A 459 13.88 7.10 13.65
CA GLU A 459 12.88 6.80 12.62
C GLU A 459 12.38 8.08 11.95
N ARG A 460 12.06 9.10 12.75
CA ARG A 460 11.62 10.41 12.22
C ARG A 460 12.73 11.10 11.42
N GLN A 461 13.98 11.04 11.90
CA GLN A 461 15.14 11.54 11.17
C GLN A 461 15.28 10.83 9.80
N THR A 462 15.20 9.51 9.77
CA THR A 462 15.24 8.71 8.54
C THR A 462 14.13 9.08 7.56
N MET A 463 12.90 9.26 8.02
CA MET A 463 11.81 9.73 7.16
C MET A 463 12.13 11.11 6.56
N SER A 464 12.74 12.01 7.33
CA SER A 464 13.12 13.31 6.77
C SER A 464 14.28 13.22 5.80
N ASP A 465 15.27 12.36 6.06
CA ASP A 465 16.39 12.14 5.15
C ASP A 465 15.90 11.54 3.82
N LEU A 466 14.88 10.69 3.86
CA LEU A 466 14.18 10.20 2.66
C LEU A 466 13.53 11.35 1.89
N LYS A 467 12.78 12.23 2.57
CA LYS A 467 12.20 13.42 1.93
C LYS A 467 13.28 14.25 1.22
N HIS A 468 14.42 14.49 1.89
CA HIS A 468 15.54 15.21 1.30
C HIS A 468 16.19 14.45 0.12
N ALA A 469 16.17 13.11 0.13
CA ALA A 469 16.63 12.31 -1.00
C ALA A 469 15.78 12.53 -2.27
N PHE A 470 14.49 12.83 -2.14
CA PHE A 470 13.64 13.16 -3.29
C PHE A 470 13.62 14.66 -3.62
N ASP A 471 13.71 15.51 -2.59
CA ASP A 471 13.61 16.95 -2.68
C ASP A 471 14.73 17.64 -1.87
N PRO A 472 15.96 17.72 -2.41
CA PRO A 472 17.11 18.28 -1.70
C PRO A 472 16.95 19.75 -1.32
N ASN A 473 16.13 20.50 -2.06
CA ASN A 473 15.91 21.92 -1.81
C ASN A 473 14.67 22.19 -0.94
N GLY A 474 13.91 21.14 -0.57
CA GLY A 474 12.71 21.26 0.26
C GLY A 474 11.59 22.08 -0.38
N VAL A 475 11.48 22.08 -1.72
CA VAL A 475 10.51 22.91 -2.45
C VAL A 475 9.10 22.31 -2.48
N LEU A 476 8.96 20.99 -2.41
CA LEU A 476 7.69 20.29 -2.53
C LEU A 476 6.98 20.19 -1.18
N ASN A 477 5.78 20.77 -1.08
CA ASN A 477 4.87 20.70 0.06
C ASN A 477 5.54 20.75 1.44
N PRO A 478 6.28 21.84 1.77
CA PRO A 478 7.07 21.91 3.01
C PRO A 478 6.19 21.93 4.26
N LEU A 479 6.78 21.51 5.39
CA LEU A 479 6.18 21.43 6.73
C LEU A 479 5.05 20.39 6.88
N LYS A 480 5.04 19.35 6.04
CA LYS A 480 4.13 18.21 6.14
C LYS A 480 4.93 16.92 6.24
N VAL A 481 4.35 15.92 6.88
CA VAL A 481 4.87 14.55 7.06
C VAL A 481 6.16 14.45 7.90
N VAL A 482 7.22 15.21 7.60
CA VAL A 482 8.50 15.21 8.34
C VAL A 482 9.27 16.54 8.24
N LEU A 483 10.10 16.86 9.24
CA LEU A 483 10.90 18.10 9.32
C LEU A 483 12.37 17.91 8.91
N PRO A 484 12.97 18.85 8.13
CA PRO A 484 14.31 18.71 7.54
C PRO A 484 15.50 18.84 8.53
N PRO A 485 16.57 18.04 8.35
CA PRO A 485 17.86 18.13 9.07
C PRO A 485 19.07 18.49 8.15
N PRO A 486 20.26 18.85 8.70
CA PRO A 486 21.43 19.34 7.94
C PRO A 486 22.45 18.25 7.45
N VAL A 487 23.36 18.68 6.55
CA VAL A 487 24.15 17.95 5.51
C VAL A 487 25.37 17.10 5.96
N ARG A 488 25.75 16.16 5.06
CA ARG A 488 26.61 14.94 5.08
C ARG A 488 28.16 15.11 5.19
N PRO A 489 28.89 14.05 5.64
CA PRO A 489 30.34 13.86 5.47
C PRO A 489 30.73 12.98 4.24
N SER A 490 32.03 12.85 3.96
CA SER A 490 32.66 12.18 2.80
C SER A 490 32.94 10.68 2.97
N ASP A 491 33.03 9.96 1.84
CA ASP A 491 33.18 8.48 1.75
C ASP A 491 34.50 7.92 2.36
N PRO A 492 34.44 6.80 3.12
CA PRO A 492 35.61 6.04 3.58
C PRO A 492 36.13 5.02 2.55
N HIS A 493 37.37 4.55 2.77
CA HIS A 493 38.02 3.49 1.98
C HIS A 493 37.80 2.12 2.65
N TRP A 494 37.46 1.10 1.86
CA TRP A 494 37.10 -0.25 2.33
C TRP A 494 38.19 -1.29 2.00
N GLU A 495 38.35 -2.32 2.84
CA GLU A 495 39.25 -3.47 2.62
C GLU A 495 38.55 -4.66 1.94
N GLU A 496 39.32 -5.60 1.38
CA GLU A 496 38.83 -6.78 0.66
C GLU A 496 38.15 -7.83 1.58
N PRO A 497 37.29 -8.73 1.02
CA PRO A 497 36.45 -9.64 1.81
C PRO A 497 37.22 -10.60 2.72
N SER A 498 36.67 -10.90 3.89
CA SER A 498 37.17 -11.95 4.79
C SER A 498 36.38 -13.26 4.63
N ASP A 499 37.02 -14.41 4.87
CA ASP A 499 36.37 -15.74 4.85
C ASP A 499 35.44 -16.01 6.06
N HIS A 500 35.34 -15.07 7.01
CA HIS A 500 34.60 -15.27 8.26
C HIS A 500 33.13 -14.84 8.11
N THR A 501 32.18 -15.76 8.36
CA THR A 501 30.74 -15.46 8.36
C THR A 501 30.25 -15.13 9.77
N TRP A 502 29.57 -14.01 9.92
CA TRP A 502 29.00 -13.55 11.20
C TRP A 502 27.54 -14.00 11.29
N THR A 503 27.16 -14.66 12.39
CA THR A 503 25.84 -15.29 12.60
C THR A 503 25.23 -14.84 13.94
N PRO A 504 24.71 -13.61 14.04
CA PRO A 504 24.14 -13.07 15.27
C PRO A 504 22.87 -13.82 15.71
N ASN A 505 22.70 -13.98 17.03
CA ASN A 505 21.52 -14.61 17.63
C ASN A 505 20.44 -13.59 18.04
N THR A 506 20.77 -12.29 18.04
CA THR A 506 19.85 -11.20 18.38
C THR A 506 20.06 -10.01 17.45
N ALA A 507 19.07 -9.12 17.38
CA ALA A 507 19.20 -7.85 16.65
C ALA A 507 20.32 -6.97 17.24
N GLN A 508 20.59 -7.05 18.55
CA GLN A 508 21.67 -6.32 19.21
C GLN A 508 23.05 -6.86 18.79
N GLU A 509 23.22 -8.18 18.72
CA GLU A 509 24.45 -8.79 18.19
C GLU A 509 24.65 -8.43 16.71
N ALA A 510 23.57 -8.42 15.91
CA ALA A 510 23.63 -8.01 14.51
C ALA A 510 23.99 -6.52 14.35
N SER A 511 23.48 -5.66 15.23
CA SER A 511 23.82 -4.23 15.30
C SER A 511 25.28 -4.02 15.68
N GLN A 512 25.78 -4.75 16.69
CA GLN A 512 27.19 -4.71 17.07
C GLN A 512 28.08 -5.20 15.93
N ALA A 513 27.66 -6.25 15.22
CA ALA A 513 28.32 -6.72 14.02
C ALA A 513 28.43 -5.62 12.94
N VAL A 514 27.35 -4.90 12.63
CA VAL A 514 27.44 -3.79 11.67
C VAL A 514 28.42 -2.72 12.15
N MET A 515 28.41 -2.37 13.44
CA MET A 515 29.33 -1.38 14.01
C MET A 515 30.81 -1.83 14.00
N ASP A 516 31.09 -3.09 14.33
CA ASP A 516 32.43 -3.66 14.34
C ASP A 516 33.02 -3.73 12.92
N ALA A 517 32.22 -4.16 11.95
CA ALA A 517 32.61 -4.19 10.54
C ALA A 517 32.85 -2.77 10.00
N ARG A 518 31.98 -1.81 10.37
CA ARG A 518 32.14 -0.40 10.03
C ARG A 518 33.45 0.18 10.59
N GLN A 519 33.75 -0.10 11.86
CA GLN A 519 34.97 0.35 12.51
C GLN A 519 36.22 -0.29 11.88
N ALA A 520 36.11 -1.53 11.44
CA ALA A 520 37.19 -2.28 10.79
C ALA A 520 37.35 -1.97 9.29
N GLY A 521 36.48 -1.16 8.68
CA GLY A 521 36.54 -0.91 7.23
C GLY A 521 36.20 -2.15 6.40
N ILE A 522 35.34 -3.03 6.91
CA ILE A 522 34.91 -4.26 6.26
C ILE A 522 33.51 -4.07 5.66
N GLN A 523 33.37 -4.31 4.35
CA GLN A 523 32.06 -4.38 3.72
C GLN A 523 31.34 -5.68 4.08
N LEU A 524 30.06 -5.56 4.37
CA LEU A 524 29.15 -6.64 4.67
C LEU A 524 28.28 -6.92 3.46
N SER A 525 27.91 -8.18 3.32
CA SER A 525 26.72 -8.53 2.57
C SER A 525 25.72 -9.13 3.56
N VAL A 526 24.43 -8.84 3.40
CA VAL A 526 23.40 -9.43 4.26
C VAL A 526 22.95 -10.76 3.69
N GLY A 527 22.90 -11.74 4.57
CA GLY A 527 22.72 -13.14 4.27
C GLY A 527 21.44 -13.74 4.77
N GLY A 528 20.73 -14.37 3.85
CA GLY A 528 19.62 -15.29 4.07
C GLY A 528 19.43 -16.10 2.79
N TYR A 529 18.76 -17.24 2.83
CA TYR A 529 18.47 -17.96 1.59
C TYR A 529 17.40 -17.20 0.79
N PHE A 530 17.52 -17.19 -0.53
CA PHE A 530 16.78 -16.32 -1.47
C PHE A 530 17.26 -14.85 -1.56
N THR A 531 18.43 -14.50 -1.00
CA THR A 531 19.09 -13.19 -1.19
C THR A 531 20.05 -13.20 -2.38
N GLY A 532 20.77 -12.08 -2.64
CA GLY A 532 21.77 -11.99 -3.70
C GLY A 532 22.86 -13.07 -3.62
N TRP A 533 23.12 -13.61 -2.42
CA TRP A 533 24.04 -14.74 -2.20
C TRP A 533 23.58 -16.05 -2.81
N ALA A 534 22.28 -16.30 -2.83
CA ALA A 534 21.72 -17.52 -3.41
C ALA A 534 21.76 -17.48 -4.96
N MET A 535 21.64 -16.29 -5.56
CA MET A 535 21.71 -16.13 -7.02
C MET A 535 23.14 -16.14 -7.56
N THR A 536 24.08 -15.55 -6.82
CA THR A 536 25.51 -15.47 -7.23
C THR A 536 26.32 -16.69 -6.80
N GLY A 537 25.76 -17.56 -5.95
CA GLY A 537 26.42 -18.76 -5.42
C GLY A 537 27.53 -18.48 -4.40
N ARG A 538 27.82 -17.21 -4.09
CA ARG A 538 28.84 -16.77 -3.13
C ARG A 538 28.53 -15.36 -2.61
N PRO A 539 28.93 -15.03 -1.38
CA PRO A 539 28.77 -13.66 -0.89
C PRO A 539 29.65 -12.68 -1.69
N LEU A 540 29.16 -11.45 -1.91
CA LEU A 540 29.90 -10.42 -2.62
C LEU A 540 31.03 -9.81 -1.75
N THR A 541 30.83 -9.79 -0.44
CA THR A 541 31.73 -9.26 0.60
C THR A 541 31.63 -10.11 1.88
N THR A 542 32.09 -9.64 3.05
CA THR A 542 32.06 -10.43 4.30
C THR A 542 30.62 -10.81 4.70
N PRO A 543 30.32 -12.09 4.94
CA PRO A 543 28.95 -12.52 5.21
C PRO A 543 28.39 -12.14 6.58
N LEU A 544 27.25 -11.45 6.65
CA LEU A 544 26.40 -11.33 7.84
C LEU A 544 25.08 -12.10 7.68
N SER A 545 24.97 -13.29 8.27
CA SER A 545 23.83 -14.20 8.11
C SER A 545 22.76 -14.02 9.18
N THR A 546 21.50 -13.88 8.79
CA THR A 546 20.34 -13.86 9.71
C THR A 546 19.93 -15.24 10.19
N SER A 547 20.62 -16.31 9.77
CA SER A 547 20.18 -17.69 9.95
C SER A 547 20.00 -18.16 11.40
N HIS A 548 20.39 -17.41 12.43
CA HIS A 548 20.11 -17.74 13.84
C HIS A 548 18.94 -16.93 14.43
N LEU A 549 18.45 -15.91 13.73
CA LEU A 549 17.25 -15.14 14.10
C LEU A 549 15.99 -15.92 13.64
N ARG A 550 15.49 -16.86 14.44
CA ARG A 550 14.45 -17.83 14.06
C ARG A 550 13.19 -17.84 14.93
N GLN A 551 12.97 -16.82 15.74
CA GLN A 551 11.83 -16.79 16.66
C GLN A 551 10.55 -16.28 16.00
N ILE A 552 9.42 -16.88 16.39
CA ILE A 552 8.11 -16.22 16.34
C ILE A 552 8.08 -15.30 17.55
N VAL A 553 8.13 -13.99 17.30
CA VAL A 553 8.25 -12.97 18.34
C VAL A 553 6.89 -12.66 18.95
N ASP A 554 5.85 -12.64 18.12
CA ASP A 554 4.48 -12.41 18.54
C ASP A 554 3.50 -13.07 17.56
N PHE A 555 2.35 -13.50 18.07
CA PHE A 555 1.29 -14.07 17.28
C PHE A 555 -0.08 -13.66 17.83
N ASP A 556 -0.82 -12.94 17.02
CA ASP A 556 -2.17 -12.50 17.32
C ASP A 556 -3.13 -13.10 16.30
N LYS A 557 -3.78 -14.19 16.69
CA LYS A 557 -4.73 -14.94 15.86
C LYS A 557 -5.98 -14.11 15.56
N ASP A 558 -6.45 -13.34 16.52
CA ASP A 558 -7.69 -12.57 16.40
C ASP A 558 -7.47 -11.30 15.56
N ASN A 559 -6.27 -10.74 15.61
CA ASN A 559 -5.84 -9.68 14.72
C ASN A 559 -5.28 -10.18 13.38
N LEU A 560 -5.09 -11.49 13.18
CA LEU A 560 -4.49 -12.09 11.97
C LEU A 560 -3.11 -11.50 11.65
N THR A 561 -2.23 -11.43 12.65
CA THR A 561 -0.85 -10.95 12.47
C THR A 561 0.17 -11.86 13.14
N VAL A 562 1.34 -11.99 12.53
CA VAL A 562 2.51 -12.64 13.15
C VAL A 562 3.73 -11.72 13.03
N GLU A 563 4.49 -11.59 14.11
CA GLU A 563 5.82 -10.96 14.10
C GLU A 563 6.87 -12.07 14.17
N VAL A 564 7.79 -12.09 13.22
CA VAL A 564 8.74 -13.17 13.05
C VAL A 564 10.14 -12.64 12.74
N GLU A 565 11.15 -13.31 13.25
CA GLU A 565 12.54 -13.02 12.93
C GLU A 565 12.90 -13.41 11.49
N ALA A 566 13.74 -12.59 10.86
CA ALA A 566 14.03 -12.66 9.44
C ALA A 566 14.69 -13.97 8.98
N GLY A 567 15.41 -14.66 9.86
CA GLY A 567 16.06 -15.94 9.58
C GLY A 567 15.17 -17.16 9.75
N MET A 568 13.92 -17.01 10.22
CA MET A 568 12.98 -18.12 10.32
C MET A 568 12.76 -18.74 8.95
N SER A 569 12.76 -20.07 8.88
CA SER A 569 12.46 -20.78 7.65
C SER A 569 11.01 -20.52 7.23
N ALA A 570 10.81 -20.12 5.98
CA ALA A 570 9.49 -19.86 5.42
C ALA A 570 8.63 -21.12 5.37
N SER A 571 9.24 -22.29 5.15
CA SER A 571 8.51 -23.56 5.17
C SER A 571 8.09 -23.95 6.59
N GLU A 572 8.96 -23.73 7.58
CA GLU A 572 8.65 -23.99 8.99
C GLU A 572 7.54 -23.06 9.48
N LEU A 573 7.62 -21.76 9.16
CA LEU A 573 6.58 -20.79 9.49
C LEU A 573 5.25 -21.13 8.80
N ALA A 574 5.27 -21.49 7.51
CA ALA A 574 4.07 -21.90 6.80
C ALA A 574 3.41 -23.13 7.42
N GLN A 575 4.19 -24.13 7.81
CA GLN A 575 3.67 -25.33 8.47
C GLN A 575 3.07 -25.01 9.84
N TRP A 576 3.74 -24.16 10.61
CA TRP A 576 3.24 -23.71 11.91
C TRP A 576 1.94 -22.91 11.78
N LEU A 577 1.86 -21.96 10.85
CA LEU A 577 0.63 -21.19 10.59
C LEU A 577 -0.52 -22.10 10.16
N ARG A 578 -0.25 -23.11 9.33
CA ARG A 578 -1.27 -24.10 8.92
C ARG A 578 -1.83 -24.87 10.11
N HIS A 579 -0.99 -25.25 11.08
CA HIS A 579 -1.44 -25.88 12.33
C HIS A 579 -2.41 -24.96 13.11
N GLU A 580 -2.15 -23.65 13.08
CA GLU A 580 -3.02 -22.65 13.71
C GLU A 580 -4.29 -22.30 12.90
N GLY A 581 -4.48 -22.93 11.73
CA GLY A 581 -5.60 -22.66 10.81
C GLY A 581 -5.44 -21.38 10.01
N LEU A 582 -4.22 -20.88 9.85
CA LEU A 582 -3.90 -19.63 9.17
C LEU A 582 -2.86 -19.83 8.06
N GLN A 583 -2.66 -18.80 7.24
CA GLN A 583 -1.61 -18.74 6.24
C GLN A 583 -1.20 -17.31 5.92
N SER A 584 -0.08 -17.16 5.21
CA SER A 584 0.33 -15.89 4.60
C SER A 584 0.58 -16.12 3.11
N PRO A 585 0.01 -15.31 2.19
CA PRO A 585 0.01 -15.60 0.75
C PRO A 585 1.37 -15.94 0.12
N PHE A 586 2.45 -15.29 0.57
CA PHE A 586 3.76 -15.47 -0.07
C PHE A 586 4.62 -16.55 0.58
N LEU A 587 4.18 -17.15 1.68
CA LEU A 587 4.71 -18.41 2.19
C LEU A 587 3.91 -19.52 1.46
N PRO A 588 4.48 -20.51 0.73
CA PRO A 588 5.78 -21.13 0.96
C PRO A 588 6.59 -21.45 -0.31
N TYR A 589 7.91 -21.39 -0.15
CA TYR A 589 8.87 -22.19 -0.92
C TYR A 589 9.13 -23.46 -0.12
N SER A 590 9.27 -24.60 -0.79
CA SER A 590 9.45 -25.92 -0.15
C SER A 590 10.81 -26.10 0.54
N SER A 591 11.81 -25.27 0.19
CA SER A 591 13.16 -25.43 0.72
C SER A 591 13.26 -24.96 2.19
N PRO A 592 13.74 -25.81 3.12
CA PRO A 592 13.89 -25.47 4.54
C PRO A 592 14.98 -24.42 4.79
N LYS A 593 15.78 -24.08 3.77
CA LYS A 593 16.79 -23.03 3.86
C LYS A 593 16.19 -21.65 3.65
N THR A 594 15.07 -21.53 2.91
CA THR A 594 14.44 -20.25 2.54
C THR A 594 14.02 -19.46 3.76
N THR A 595 14.59 -18.27 3.93
CA THR A 595 14.31 -17.41 5.09
C THR A 595 13.25 -16.37 4.77
N VAL A 596 12.38 -16.04 5.72
CA VAL A 596 11.35 -15.00 5.57
C VAL A 596 11.94 -13.66 5.12
N GLY A 597 13.03 -13.22 5.76
CA GLY A 597 13.71 -11.96 5.42
C GLY A 597 14.33 -11.98 4.02
N GLY A 598 14.87 -13.12 3.58
CA GLY A 598 15.37 -13.29 2.22
C GLY A 598 14.27 -13.16 1.17
N MET A 599 13.09 -13.75 1.43
CA MET A 599 11.95 -13.63 0.52
C MET A 599 11.44 -12.19 0.43
N ILE A 600 11.36 -11.46 1.55
CA ILE A 600 10.99 -10.04 1.56
C ILE A 600 12.02 -9.21 0.79
N ALA A 601 13.31 -9.36 1.14
CA ALA A 601 14.39 -8.59 0.54
C ALA A 601 14.53 -8.81 -0.97
N ALA A 602 14.17 -9.98 -1.49
CA ALA A 602 14.16 -10.29 -2.91
C ALA A 602 12.78 -10.12 -3.58
N ASN A 603 11.76 -9.69 -2.84
CA ASN A 603 10.35 -9.65 -3.29
C ASN A 603 9.87 -10.98 -3.91
N ALA A 604 10.30 -12.11 -3.35
CA ALA A 604 10.04 -13.44 -3.88
C ALA A 604 8.54 -13.77 -3.88
N ARG A 605 7.94 -13.88 -5.07
CA ARG A 605 6.49 -14.13 -5.22
C ARG A 605 6.15 -15.61 -5.22
N ASN A 606 4.86 -15.89 -5.04
CA ASN A 606 4.26 -17.21 -5.13
C ASN A 606 3.13 -17.18 -6.15
N TRP A 607 3.12 -18.12 -7.11
CA TRP A 607 2.09 -18.17 -8.16
C TRP A 607 0.71 -18.54 -7.63
N ARG A 608 0.62 -19.12 -6.42
CA ARG A 608 -0.66 -19.48 -5.77
C ARG A 608 -1.52 -18.26 -5.41
N HIS A 609 -0.93 -17.06 -5.40
CA HIS A 609 -1.64 -15.78 -5.22
C HIS A 609 -1.25 -14.80 -6.32
N ALA A 610 -1.49 -15.21 -7.57
CA ALA A 610 -0.96 -14.58 -8.77
C ALA A 610 -1.46 -13.12 -8.97
N TYR A 611 -2.56 -12.74 -8.32
CA TYR A 611 -3.22 -11.45 -8.48
C TYR A 611 -2.83 -10.40 -7.45
N LEU A 612 -1.98 -10.74 -6.47
CA LEU A 612 -1.41 -9.79 -5.52
C LEU A 612 -0.17 -9.10 -6.11
N LEU A 613 0.14 -7.90 -5.63
CA LEU A 613 1.30 -7.09 -6.03
C LEU A 613 2.60 -7.46 -5.30
N GLY A 614 2.59 -8.52 -4.50
CA GLY A 614 3.78 -9.06 -3.83
C GLY A 614 3.81 -8.73 -2.34
N TRP A 615 5.01 -8.76 -1.74
CA TRP A 615 5.18 -8.61 -0.29
C TRP A 615 4.63 -7.31 0.29
N ARG A 616 4.47 -6.27 -0.56
CA ARG A 616 3.87 -4.99 -0.15
C ARG A 616 2.44 -5.12 0.38
N ASP A 617 1.73 -6.17 -0.02
CA ASP A 617 0.34 -6.45 0.38
C ASP A 617 0.26 -7.20 1.71
N VAL A 618 1.40 -7.64 2.24
CA VAL A 618 1.48 -8.56 3.39
C VAL A 618 2.35 -8.02 4.52
N VAL A 619 3.45 -7.33 4.21
CA VAL A 619 4.32 -6.72 5.22
C VAL A 619 3.64 -5.49 5.81
N LEU A 620 3.32 -5.54 7.10
CA LEU A 620 2.74 -4.44 7.86
C LEU A 620 3.79 -3.64 8.64
N GLY A 621 4.93 -4.25 8.93
CA GLY A 621 6.00 -3.65 9.71
C GLY A 621 7.32 -4.40 9.60
N VAL A 622 8.42 -3.70 9.86
CA VAL A 622 9.78 -4.23 9.81
C VAL A 622 10.64 -3.62 10.93
N GLU A 623 11.46 -4.46 11.54
CA GLU A 623 12.64 -4.03 12.31
C GLU A 623 13.86 -4.30 11.42
N TRP A 624 14.69 -3.28 11.19
CA TRP A 624 15.92 -3.46 10.44
C TRP A 624 17.09 -2.68 11.05
N ILE A 625 18.29 -3.05 10.62
CA ILE A 625 19.56 -2.48 11.07
C ILE A 625 20.20 -1.77 9.88
N ASP A 626 20.37 -0.46 10.00
CA ASP A 626 20.97 0.38 8.96
C ASP A 626 22.52 0.26 8.94
N GLY A 627 23.18 0.90 7.97
CA GLY A 627 24.64 0.82 7.81
C GLY A 627 25.44 1.49 8.93
N ARG A 628 24.75 2.23 9.80
CA ARG A 628 25.32 2.82 11.03
C ARG A 628 25.20 1.87 12.22
N GLY A 629 24.58 0.70 12.05
CA GLY A 629 24.27 -0.25 13.10
C GLY A 629 23.05 0.15 13.94
N GLN A 630 22.22 1.10 13.49
CA GLN A 630 21.04 1.53 14.22
C GLN A 630 19.87 0.59 13.96
N ILE A 631 19.25 0.09 15.03
CA ILE A 631 17.98 -0.65 14.95
C ILE A 631 16.85 0.37 14.79
N LEU A 632 16.08 0.23 13.72
CA LEU A 632 14.95 1.09 13.35
C LEU A 632 13.69 0.24 13.20
N ARG A 633 12.53 0.80 13.60
CA ARG A 633 11.23 0.12 13.46
C ARG A 633 10.24 0.95 12.67
N PHE A 634 9.70 0.39 11.59
CA PHE A 634 8.69 1.01 10.76
C PHE A 634 7.44 0.12 10.65
N GLY A 635 6.26 0.74 10.60
CA GLY A 635 4.99 0.03 10.55
C GLY A 635 4.46 -0.43 11.91
N ARG A 636 3.28 -1.05 11.92
CA ARG A 636 2.54 -1.52 13.12
C ARG A 636 1.73 -2.78 12.78
N LYS A 637 1.13 -3.41 13.78
CA LYS A 637 0.24 -4.58 13.63
C LYS A 637 -1.17 -4.18 13.22
N THR A 638 -1.33 -3.06 12.54
CA THR A 638 -2.63 -2.53 12.10
C THR A 638 -2.82 -2.79 10.61
N MET A 639 -4.06 -3.10 10.20
CA MET A 639 -4.37 -3.35 8.78
C MET A 639 -4.34 -2.08 7.94
N LYS A 640 -4.60 -0.94 8.60
CA LYS A 640 -4.45 0.42 8.06
C LYS A 640 -3.37 1.15 8.82
N ASN A 641 -2.46 1.79 8.10
CA ASN A 641 -1.43 2.66 8.65
C ASN A 641 -0.91 3.58 7.54
N VAL A 642 -1.15 4.88 7.69
CA VAL A 642 -0.61 5.92 6.79
C VAL A 642 0.21 6.96 7.56
N ALA A 643 0.75 6.57 8.72
CA ALA A 643 1.51 7.46 9.57
C ALA A 643 2.95 7.63 9.04
N GLY A 644 3.25 8.82 8.52
CA GLY A 644 4.54 9.12 7.92
C GLY A 644 4.70 8.46 6.55
N TYR A 645 5.93 8.25 6.12
CA TYR A 645 6.18 7.49 4.88
C TYR A 645 6.09 5.99 5.13
N ASP A 646 5.59 5.23 4.14
CA ASP A 646 5.62 3.76 4.16
C ASP A 646 7.02 3.23 3.86
N VAL A 647 7.93 3.49 4.79
CA VAL A 647 9.34 3.09 4.75
C VAL A 647 9.47 1.56 4.64
N THR A 648 8.46 0.79 5.09
CA THR A 648 8.48 -0.68 5.00
C THR A 648 8.63 -1.18 3.56
N LYS A 649 8.13 -0.41 2.58
CA LYS A 649 8.25 -0.74 1.16
C LYS A 649 9.71 -0.78 0.68
N LEU A 650 10.59 0.00 1.32
CA LEU A 650 12.02 -0.04 1.00
C LEU A 650 12.73 -1.31 1.46
N ALA A 651 12.17 -2.12 2.37
CA ALA A 651 12.70 -3.46 2.66
C ALA A 651 12.50 -4.43 1.48
N ILE A 652 11.42 -4.23 0.71
CA ILE A 652 11.00 -5.12 -0.36
C ILE A 652 11.85 -4.84 -1.60
N GLY A 653 12.50 -5.88 -2.12
CA GLY A 653 13.43 -5.74 -3.24
C GLY A 653 14.71 -4.98 -2.90
N SER A 654 15.02 -4.79 -1.61
CA SER A 654 16.27 -4.15 -1.15
C SER A 654 17.51 -5.00 -1.37
N TRP A 655 17.35 -6.33 -1.49
CA TRP A 655 18.43 -7.30 -1.54
C TRP A 655 19.43 -7.19 -0.38
N GLY A 656 19.01 -6.61 0.76
CA GLY A 656 19.89 -6.35 1.91
C GLY A 656 20.84 -5.17 1.72
N ARG A 657 20.68 -4.35 0.67
CA ARG A 657 21.56 -3.20 0.36
C ARG A 657 21.25 -1.94 1.16
N LEU A 658 20.06 -1.86 1.75
CA LEU A 658 19.68 -0.76 2.63
C LEU A 658 19.89 -1.10 4.11
N GLY A 659 20.07 -2.37 4.44
CA GLY A 659 20.10 -2.81 5.82
C GLY A 659 19.74 -4.28 5.99
N LEU A 660 19.96 -4.76 7.19
CA LEU A 660 19.58 -6.11 7.61
C LEU A 660 18.18 -6.09 8.22
N ILE A 661 17.22 -6.80 7.62
CA ILE A 661 15.92 -7.05 8.25
C ILE A 661 16.15 -8.02 9.40
N SER A 662 15.82 -7.63 10.64
CA SER A 662 15.88 -8.52 11.80
C SER A 662 14.53 -9.16 12.09
N LYS A 663 13.42 -8.41 11.89
CA LYS A 663 12.05 -8.89 12.10
C LYS A 663 11.08 -8.32 11.06
N ALA A 664 10.01 -9.06 10.79
CA ALA A 664 8.89 -8.62 9.98
C ALA A 664 7.56 -8.92 10.66
N ILE A 665 6.61 -8.02 10.52
CA ILE A 665 5.20 -8.20 10.88
C ILE A 665 4.44 -8.53 9.61
N LEU A 666 3.82 -9.70 9.56
CA LEU A 666 3.08 -10.19 8.41
C LEU A 666 1.58 -10.23 8.70
N ARG A 667 0.80 -9.75 7.74
CA ARG A 667 -0.64 -9.99 7.66
C ARG A 667 -0.91 -11.46 7.35
N LEU A 668 -1.83 -12.05 8.08
CA LEU A 668 -2.31 -13.42 7.91
C LEU A 668 -3.71 -13.44 7.29
N ARG A 669 -4.06 -14.61 6.78
CA ARG A 669 -5.41 -14.96 6.31
C ARG A 669 -5.80 -16.30 6.91
N PRO A 670 -7.09 -16.54 7.12
CA PRO A 670 -7.55 -17.88 7.43
C PRO A 670 -7.13 -18.90 6.37
N LEU A 671 -6.80 -20.11 6.82
CA LEU A 671 -6.56 -21.24 5.94
C LEU A 671 -7.91 -21.74 5.40
N ALA A 672 -8.04 -21.84 4.08
CA ALA A 672 -9.28 -22.30 3.48
C ALA A 672 -9.55 -23.78 3.81
N PRO A 673 -10.80 -24.15 4.16
CA PRO A 673 -11.14 -25.53 4.50
C PRO A 673 -11.09 -26.46 3.28
N GLN A 674 -11.24 -25.91 2.08
CA GLN A 674 -11.13 -26.62 0.82
C GLN A 674 -10.02 -25.95 0.00
N ARG A 675 -9.16 -26.77 -0.60
CA ARG A 675 -8.07 -26.33 -1.46
C ARG A 675 -8.11 -27.13 -2.74
N LEU A 676 -7.94 -26.44 -3.85
CA LEU A 676 -7.98 -27.04 -5.18
C LEU A 676 -6.61 -26.87 -5.82
N LEU A 677 -6.04 -27.98 -6.31
CA LEU A 677 -4.87 -27.97 -7.17
C LEU A 677 -5.15 -28.83 -8.39
N GLY A 678 -4.91 -28.28 -9.58
CA GLY A 678 -5.07 -29.04 -10.80
C GLY A 678 -4.31 -28.43 -11.95
N TYR A 679 -4.19 -29.21 -13.02
CA TYR A 679 -3.59 -28.75 -14.27
C TYR A 679 -4.32 -29.31 -15.48
N THR A 680 -4.15 -28.62 -16.60
CA THR A 680 -4.47 -29.13 -17.94
C THR A 680 -3.27 -28.91 -18.86
N GLN A 681 -3.27 -29.55 -20.02
CA GLN A 681 -2.11 -29.55 -20.92
C GLN A 681 -2.53 -29.38 -22.38
N SER A 682 -1.65 -28.76 -23.17
CA SER A 682 -1.87 -28.54 -24.60
C SER A 682 -0.55 -28.49 -25.36
N ASP A 683 -0.59 -28.89 -26.63
CA ASP A 683 0.50 -28.68 -27.59
C ASP A 683 0.68 -27.19 -27.96
N THR A 684 -0.38 -26.39 -27.78
CA THR A 684 -0.38 -24.95 -28.11
C THR A 684 -0.40 -24.10 -26.85
N VAL A 685 0.66 -23.35 -26.59
CA VAL A 685 0.73 -22.46 -25.41
C VAL A 685 -0.30 -21.35 -25.48
N ASP A 686 -0.59 -20.82 -26.67
CA ASP A 686 -1.57 -19.74 -26.87
C ASP A 686 -2.95 -20.12 -26.30
N ARG A 687 -3.39 -21.37 -26.50
CA ARG A 687 -4.66 -21.86 -25.94
C ARG A 687 -4.67 -21.85 -24.40
N LEU A 688 -3.55 -22.22 -23.77
CA LEU A 688 -3.41 -22.19 -22.32
C LEU A 688 -3.38 -20.75 -21.80
N LEU A 689 -2.71 -19.86 -22.52
CA LEU A 689 -2.63 -18.44 -22.18
C LEU A 689 -4.00 -17.75 -22.30
N ASP A 690 -4.73 -17.98 -23.39
CA ASP A 690 -6.08 -17.43 -23.59
C ASP A 690 -7.01 -17.81 -22.43
N MET A 691 -7.02 -19.08 -22.04
CA MET A 691 -7.79 -19.56 -20.89
C MET A 691 -7.33 -18.93 -19.58
N ALA A 692 -6.01 -18.79 -19.36
CA ALA A 692 -5.48 -18.13 -18.17
C ALA A 692 -5.84 -16.64 -18.08
N LEU A 693 -5.85 -15.92 -19.21
CA LEU A 693 -6.25 -14.52 -19.27
C LEU A 693 -7.76 -14.37 -19.02
N GLN A 694 -8.57 -15.27 -19.60
CA GLN A 694 -10.01 -15.33 -19.33
C GLN A 694 -10.29 -15.57 -17.85
N PHE A 695 -9.55 -16.46 -17.18
CA PHE A 695 -9.68 -16.64 -15.74
C PHE A 695 -9.54 -15.33 -14.98
N GLY A 696 -8.54 -14.51 -15.31
CA GLY A 696 -8.33 -13.22 -14.64
C GLY A 696 -9.53 -12.27 -14.68
N THR A 697 -10.40 -12.41 -15.68
CA THR A 697 -11.60 -11.56 -15.88
C THR A 697 -12.83 -11.99 -15.07
N SER A 698 -12.78 -13.14 -14.42
CA SER A 698 -13.91 -13.69 -13.65
C SER A 698 -13.78 -13.41 -12.16
N ALA A 699 -14.90 -13.18 -11.48
CA ALA A 699 -14.97 -13.15 -10.02
C ALA A 699 -14.67 -14.53 -9.40
N SER A 700 -14.93 -15.60 -10.15
CA SER A 700 -14.72 -17.00 -9.75
C SER A 700 -13.35 -17.52 -10.17
N ARG A 701 -12.39 -16.63 -10.42
CA ARG A 701 -11.04 -16.99 -10.85
C ARG A 701 -10.31 -17.81 -9.78
N PRO A 702 -9.48 -18.79 -10.17
CA PRO A 702 -8.53 -19.40 -9.25
C PRO A 702 -7.59 -18.33 -8.67
N ASP A 703 -7.14 -18.48 -7.42
CA ASP A 703 -6.20 -17.54 -6.78
C ASP A 703 -4.81 -17.60 -7.42
N GLY A 704 -4.43 -18.80 -7.86
CA GLY A 704 -3.15 -19.09 -8.48
C GLY A 704 -3.31 -19.60 -9.90
N VAL A 705 -2.49 -19.07 -10.80
CA VAL A 705 -2.47 -19.43 -12.22
C VAL A 705 -1.02 -19.35 -12.72
N VAL A 706 -0.48 -20.44 -13.27
CA VAL A 706 0.86 -20.49 -13.85
C VAL A 706 0.91 -21.45 -15.03
N ILE A 707 1.64 -21.09 -16.08
CA ILE A 707 1.89 -21.96 -17.23
C ILE A 707 3.34 -22.45 -17.14
N THR A 708 3.55 -23.75 -17.35
CA THR A 708 4.87 -24.35 -17.31
C THR A 708 5.14 -25.29 -18.46
N ARG A 709 6.39 -25.35 -18.89
CA ARG A 709 6.98 -26.48 -19.62
C ARG A 709 8.27 -26.87 -18.91
N LEU A 710 8.18 -27.72 -17.87
CA LEU A 710 9.33 -28.15 -17.06
C LEU A 710 10.01 -29.42 -17.59
N LYS A 711 9.44 -30.07 -18.61
CA LYS A 711 9.99 -31.23 -19.31
C LYS A 711 9.74 -31.10 -20.82
N PRO A 712 10.55 -31.75 -21.68
CA PRO A 712 10.23 -31.84 -23.11
C PRO A 712 8.83 -32.45 -23.30
N GLY A 713 7.95 -31.76 -24.04
CA GLY A 713 6.56 -32.17 -24.22
C GLY A 713 5.57 -31.00 -24.20
N GLN A 714 4.31 -31.30 -23.87
CA GLN A 714 3.21 -30.34 -23.79
C GLN A 714 3.39 -29.35 -22.65
N ALA A 715 2.99 -28.10 -22.88
CA ALA A 715 2.89 -27.11 -21.82
C ALA A 715 1.68 -27.42 -20.94
N GLN A 716 1.75 -27.02 -19.68
CA GLN A 716 0.72 -27.25 -18.67
C GLN A 716 0.26 -25.92 -18.09
N LEU A 717 -1.06 -25.71 -18.02
CA LEU A 717 -1.66 -24.64 -17.20
C LEU A 717 -2.03 -25.24 -15.85
N TRP A 718 -1.42 -24.72 -14.80
CA TRP A 718 -1.69 -25.06 -13.41
C TRP A 718 -2.56 -23.99 -12.78
N ILE A 719 -3.46 -24.42 -11.92
CA ILE A 719 -4.26 -23.53 -11.08
C ILE A 719 -4.25 -23.97 -9.62
N ALA A 720 -4.39 -22.99 -8.73
CA ALA A 720 -4.61 -23.20 -7.32
C ALA A 720 -5.77 -22.31 -6.85
N HIS A 721 -6.57 -22.80 -5.90
CA HIS A 721 -7.63 -22.01 -5.30
C HIS A 721 -7.80 -22.36 -3.82
N GLU A 722 -7.95 -21.32 -2.99
CA GLU A 722 -7.89 -21.37 -1.53
C GLU A 722 -8.98 -20.49 -0.90
N SER A 723 -10.25 -20.80 -1.17
CA SER A 723 -11.41 -20.12 -0.58
C SER A 723 -12.56 -21.12 -0.34
N PRO A 724 -13.54 -20.79 0.52
CA PRO A 724 -14.83 -21.49 0.52
C PRO A 724 -15.41 -21.55 -0.91
N GLY A 725 -15.98 -22.68 -1.30
CA GLY A 725 -16.57 -22.85 -2.64
C GLY A 725 -15.63 -23.42 -3.71
N ALA A 726 -14.66 -24.25 -3.32
CA ALA A 726 -13.75 -24.90 -4.27
C ALA A 726 -14.49 -25.77 -5.30
N GLU A 727 -15.57 -26.45 -4.92
CA GLU A 727 -16.36 -27.29 -5.83
C GLU A 727 -17.06 -26.50 -6.97
N PRO A 728 -17.80 -25.39 -6.69
CA PRO A 728 -18.27 -24.50 -7.75
C PRO A 728 -17.19 -24.01 -8.71
N ILE A 729 -16.02 -23.62 -8.18
CA ILE A 729 -14.90 -23.13 -9.00
C ILE A 729 -14.30 -24.26 -9.83
N LYS A 730 -14.15 -25.45 -9.25
CA LYS A 730 -13.73 -26.66 -9.96
C LYS A 730 -14.67 -26.96 -11.14
N ALA A 731 -15.98 -26.96 -10.90
CA ALA A 731 -16.97 -27.21 -11.95
C ALA A 731 -16.93 -26.14 -13.05
N TRP A 732 -16.74 -24.88 -12.68
CA TRP A 732 -16.57 -23.77 -13.63
C TRP A 732 -15.30 -23.94 -14.48
N VAL A 733 -14.16 -24.22 -13.85
CA VAL A 733 -12.87 -24.47 -14.52
C VAL A 733 -12.98 -25.66 -15.48
N GLU A 734 -13.62 -26.76 -15.08
CA GLU A 734 -13.87 -27.91 -15.96
C GLU A 734 -14.76 -27.55 -17.15
N GLY A 735 -15.75 -26.67 -16.94
CA GLY A 735 -16.59 -26.11 -18.00
C GLY A 735 -15.77 -25.35 -19.03
N GLN A 736 -14.93 -24.41 -18.57
CA GLN A 736 -14.01 -23.66 -19.42
C GLN A 736 -13.03 -24.59 -20.17
N GLY A 737 -12.53 -25.64 -19.50
CA GLY A 737 -11.73 -26.68 -20.12
C GLY A 737 -12.47 -27.38 -21.26
N ARG A 738 -13.71 -27.85 -21.03
CA ARG A 738 -14.53 -28.53 -22.05
C ARG A 738 -14.78 -27.64 -23.27
N GLU A 739 -15.08 -26.36 -23.07
CA GLU A 739 -15.26 -25.38 -24.15
C GLU A 739 -13.98 -25.19 -24.98
N ALA A 740 -12.82 -25.23 -24.33
CA ALA A 740 -11.51 -25.18 -24.99
C ALA A 740 -11.00 -26.53 -25.53
N GLY A 741 -11.76 -27.62 -25.38
CA GLY A 741 -11.34 -28.97 -25.76
C GLY A 741 -10.18 -29.52 -24.92
N LEU A 742 -10.14 -29.14 -23.64
CA LEU A 742 -9.11 -29.50 -22.66
C LEU A 742 -9.73 -30.27 -21.48
N THR A 743 -8.96 -31.20 -20.93
CA THR A 743 -9.35 -32.00 -19.76
C THR A 743 -8.48 -31.63 -18.57
N TRP A 744 -9.10 -31.47 -17.40
CA TRP A 744 -8.41 -31.15 -16.15
C TRP A 744 -8.01 -32.42 -15.39
N THR A 745 -6.82 -32.39 -14.82
CA THR A 745 -6.33 -33.38 -13.85
C THR A 745 -6.24 -32.70 -12.49
N TRP A 746 -6.97 -33.23 -11.51
CA TRP A 746 -6.97 -32.72 -10.14
C TRP A 746 -6.01 -33.54 -9.28
N LEU A 747 -5.32 -32.86 -8.36
CA LEU A 747 -4.29 -33.43 -7.51
C LEU A 747 -4.57 -33.15 -6.04
N GLU A 748 -3.98 -33.96 -5.17
CA GLU A 748 -3.85 -33.62 -3.76
C GLU A 748 -3.05 -32.32 -3.60
N ASP A 749 -3.42 -31.47 -2.64
CA ASP A 749 -2.78 -30.16 -2.47
C ASP A 749 -1.26 -30.31 -2.41
N ASP A 750 -0.73 -31.19 -1.57
CA ASP A 750 0.71 -31.39 -1.35
C ASP A 750 1.54 -31.71 -2.61
N ALA A 751 0.91 -32.08 -3.74
CA ALA A 751 1.61 -32.28 -5.01
C ALA A 751 2.33 -31.00 -5.50
N TRP A 752 1.90 -29.80 -5.06
CA TRP A 752 2.56 -28.54 -5.38
C TRP A 752 4.00 -28.47 -4.82
N VAL A 753 4.30 -29.16 -3.72
CA VAL A 753 5.64 -29.16 -3.08
C VAL A 753 6.67 -29.75 -4.04
N SER A 754 6.35 -30.90 -4.63
CA SER A 754 7.20 -31.55 -5.64
C SER A 754 7.39 -30.69 -6.90
N TRP A 755 6.36 -29.92 -7.29
CA TRP A 755 6.45 -28.98 -8.41
C TRP A 755 7.43 -27.83 -8.09
N GLU A 756 7.36 -27.28 -6.88
CA GLU A 756 8.22 -26.19 -6.42
C GLU A 756 9.69 -26.63 -6.25
N ASP A 757 9.90 -27.85 -5.76
CA ASP A 757 11.22 -28.47 -5.67
C ASP A 757 11.86 -28.63 -7.05
N GLU A 758 11.10 -29.10 -8.04
CA GLU A 758 11.58 -29.25 -9.41
C GLU A 758 11.92 -27.91 -10.06
N ARG A 759 11.06 -26.91 -9.91
CA ARG A 759 11.34 -25.53 -10.33
C ARG A 759 12.63 -25.01 -9.70
N THR A 760 12.77 -25.15 -8.38
CA THR A 760 13.95 -24.67 -7.63
C THR A 760 15.22 -25.36 -8.12
N ARG A 761 15.16 -26.68 -8.36
CA ARG A 761 16.27 -27.46 -8.91
C ARG A 761 16.69 -26.98 -10.30
N LEU A 762 15.73 -26.75 -11.19
CA LEU A 762 15.99 -26.24 -12.55
C LEU A 762 16.60 -24.84 -12.52
N TRP A 763 16.07 -23.97 -11.66
CA TRP A 763 16.58 -22.62 -11.47
C TRP A 763 18.03 -22.60 -11.00
N GLN A 764 18.37 -23.41 -9.98
CA GLN A 764 19.74 -23.51 -9.49
C GLN A 764 20.71 -24.04 -10.55
N GLN A 765 20.30 -25.05 -11.33
CA GLN A 765 21.12 -25.57 -12.42
C GLN A 765 21.34 -24.51 -13.50
N ALA A 766 20.28 -23.84 -13.95
CA ALA A 766 20.37 -22.83 -15.00
C ALA A 766 21.23 -21.63 -14.58
N LEU A 767 21.15 -21.20 -13.31
CA LEU A 767 22.02 -20.17 -12.77
C LEU A 767 23.50 -20.58 -12.77
N GLN A 768 23.82 -21.80 -12.36
CA GLN A 768 25.19 -22.32 -12.36
C GLN A 768 25.81 -22.37 -13.76
N HIS A 769 25.00 -22.56 -14.79
CA HIS A 769 25.43 -22.66 -16.18
C HIS A 769 25.26 -21.35 -16.98
N GLY A 770 24.70 -20.29 -16.38
CA GLY A 770 24.41 -19.04 -17.08
C GLY A 770 23.35 -19.20 -18.19
N THR A 771 22.48 -20.19 -18.07
CA THR A 771 21.43 -20.54 -19.05
C THR A 771 20.03 -20.12 -18.58
N TYR A 772 19.97 -19.23 -17.59
CA TYR A 772 18.74 -18.69 -17.04
C TYR A 772 18.40 -17.32 -17.65
N ALA A 773 17.13 -17.11 -17.98
CA ALA A 773 16.62 -15.83 -18.43
C ALA A 773 15.25 -15.54 -17.80
N GLU A 774 14.96 -14.27 -17.59
CA GLU A 774 13.74 -13.80 -16.95
C GLU A 774 13.29 -12.46 -17.52
N GLY A 775 12.05 -12.08 -17.23
CA GLY A 775 11.54 -10.75 -17.52
C GLY A 775 10.04 -10.63 -17.32
N GLY A 776 9.48 -9.53 -17.82
CA GLY A 776 8.05 -9.29 -17.78
C GLY A 776 7.57 -8.56 -19.03
N VAL A 777 6.35 -8.91 -19.47
CA VAL A 777 5.59 -8.22 -20.52
C VAL A 777 4.14 -8.07 -20.09
N LEU A 778 3.31 -7.26 -20.76
CA LEU A 778 1.88 -7.28 -20.48
C LEU A 778 1.36 -8.72 -20.62
N PRO A 779 0.50 -9.22 -19.72
CA PRO A 779 -0.06 -10.56 -19.83
C PRO A 779 -0.51 -10.98 -21.23
N THR A 780 -1.18 -10.08 -21.96
CA THR A 780 -1.64 -10.31 -23.34
C THR A 780 -0.50 -10.49 -24.36
N HIS A 781 0.74 -10.12 -24.04
CA HIS A 781 1.91 -10.22 -24.90
C HIS A 781 2.81 -11.44 -24.58
N LEU A 782 2.46 -12.25 -23.57
CA LEU A 782 3.24 -13.42 -23.17
C LEU A 782 3.42 -14.43 -24.30
N SER A 783 2.42 -14.62 -25.16
CA SER A 783 2.51 -15.50 -26.34
C SER A 783 3.66 -15.11 -27.26
N HIS A 784 3.92 -13.80 -27.41
CA HIS A 784 5.00 -13.32 -28.27
C HIS A 784 6.39 -13.65 -27.75
N VAL A 785 6.55 -13.68 -26.42
CA VAL A 785 7.79 -14.11 -25.77
C VAL A 785 7.96 -15.62 -25.94
N ILE A 786 6.93 -16.39 -25.59
CA ILE A 786 7.01 -17.85 -25.54
C ILE A 786 7.17 -18.47 -26.94
N ASN A 787 6.50 -17.93 -27.94
CA ASN A 787 6.60 -18.42 -29.32
C ASN A 787 7.99 -18.17 -29.96
N ARG A 788 8.84 -17.35 -29.32
CA ARG A 788 10.25 -17.15 -29.72
C ARG A 788 11.22 -18.05 -28.94
N VAL A 789 10.76 -18.73 -27.90
CA VAL A 789 11.58 -19.67 -27.12
C VAL A 789 11.69 -20.98 -27.90
N ALA A 790 12.91 -21.51 -28.04
CA ALA A 790 13.15 -22.78 -28.73
C ALA A 790 12.32 -23.93 -28.11
N LEU A 791 11.95 -24.92 -28.91
CA LEU A 791 11.02 -25.99 -28.51
C LEU A 791 11.54 -26.86 -27.36
N ASP A 792 12.85 -26.92 -27.19
CA ASP A 792 13.59 -27.69 -26.19
C ASP A 792 13.87 -26.93 -24.88
N HIS A 793 13.74 -25.60 -24.86
CA HIS A 793 13.90 -24.82 -23.64
C HIS A 793 12.74 -25.03 -22.68
N LEU A 794 13.03 -25.00 -21.38
CA LEU A 794 12.01 -25.05 -20.34
C LEU A 794 11.57 -23.63 -20.00
N PHE A 795 10.31 -23.46 -19.60
CA PHE A 795 9.83 -22.13 -19.20
C PHE A 795 8.75 -22.20 -18.11
N ILE A 796 8.60 -21.09 -17.42
CA ILE A 796 7.51 -20.79 -16.50
C ILE A 796 6.97 -19.41 -16.87
N VAL A 797 5.66 -19.26 -16.91
CA VAL A 797 4.98 -18.03 -17.27
C VAL A 797 3.91 -17.77 -16.23
N TYR A 798 3.78 -16.51 -15.81
CA TYR A 798 2.83 -16.07 -14.80
C TYR A 798 1.78 -15.16 -15.47
N PRO A 799 0.67 -15.71 -15.99
CA PRO A 799 -0.30 -14.94 -16.77
C PRO A 799 -0.94 -13.78 -15.99
N ALA A 800 -0.98 -13.85 -14.66
CA ALA A 800 -1.55 -12.76 -13.87
C ALA A 800 -0.63 -11.52 -13.84
N SER A 801 0.68 -11.68 -13.69
CA SER A 801 1.63 -10.58 -13.61
C SER A 801 2.27 -10.23 -14.95
N GLY A 802 2.29 -11.17 -15.90
CA GLY A 802 3.02 -11.03 -17.16
C GLY A 802 4.50 -11.40 -17.05
N ALA A 803 4.93 -11.94 -15.92
CA ALA A 803 6.29 -12.41 -15.68
C ALA A 803 6.59 -13.74 -16.38
N TYR A 804 7.88 -14.00 -16.65
CA TYR A 804 8.33 -15.28 -17.21
C TYR A 804 9.76 -15.66 -16.78
N GLU A 805 10.03 -16.96 -16.80
CA GLU A 805 11.34 -17.58 -16.59
C GLU A 805 11.61 -18.56 -17.73
N ILE A 806 12.84 -18.58 -18.24
CA ILE A 806 13.29 -19.46 -19.31
C ILE A 806 14.59 -20.13 -18.85
N PHE A 807 14.67 -21.45 -19.04
CA PHE A 807 15.83 -22.26 -18.71
C PHE A 807 16.30 -22.96 -20.00
N ALA A 808 17.51 -22.63 -20.45
CA ALA A 808 18.17 -23.30 -21.57
C ALA A 808 19.06 -24.47 -21.09
N GLY A 809 19.34 -25.41 -21.98
CA GLY A 809 20.10 -26.62 -21.69
C GLY A 809 21.59 -26.33 -21.44
N PRO A 810 22.33 -27.22 -20.75
CA PRO A 810 23.73 -26.98 -20.34
C PRO A 810 24.71 -26.81 -21.51
N ASN A 811 24.32 -27.25 -22.72
CA ASN A 811 25.12 -27.21 -23.94
C ASN A 811 24.68 -26.09 -24.90
N ASP A 812 23.66 -25.31 -24.55
CA ASP A 812 23.21 -24.19 -25.36
C ASP A 812 24.17 -23.01 -25.19
N VAL A 813 24.36 -22.25 -26.27
CA VAL A 813 25.08 -20.96 -26.20
C VAL A 813 24.37 -20.11 -25.14
N PRO A 814 25.09 -19.37 -24.26
CA PRO A 814 24.46 -18.42 -23.34
C PRO A 814 23.42 -17.62 -24.11
N LEU A 815 22.18 -17.66 -23.65
CA LEU A 815 21.07 -16.99 -24.31
C LEU A 815 21.55 -15.58 -24.65
N ASN A 816 21.59 -15.21 -25.94
CA ASN A 816 21.94 -13.85 -26.33
C ASN A 816 20.76 -12.96 -25.94
N LEU A 817 20.74 -12.62 -24.65
CA LEU A 817 19.67 -11.95 -23.93
C LEU A 817 19.37 -10.59 -24.56
N GLU A 818 20.35 -9.93 -25.18
CA GLU A 818 20.12 -8.68 -25.90
C GLU A 818 19.09 -8.85 -27.05
N GLY A 819 18.89 -10.02 -27.64
CA GLY A 819 17.84 -10.20 -28.66
C GLY A 819 16.40 -10.18 -28.11
N LEU A 820 16.21 -10.62 -26.86
CA LEU A 820 14.93 -10.72 -26.16
C LEU A 820 14.69 -9.54 -25.19
N SER A 821 15.75 -8.95 -24.63
CA SER A 821 15.72 -7.78 -23.74
C SER A 821 15.95 -6.45 -24.46
N ARG A 822 16.65 -6.42 -25.61
CA ARG A 822 17.02 -5.18 -26.33
C ARG A 822 16.09 -4.85 -27.50
N ARG A 823 15.12 -5.72 -27.85
CA ARG A 823 14.02 -5.42 -28.81
C ARG A 823 12.73 -4.95 -28.12
N ILE A 824 12.85 -4.37 -26.93
CA ILE A 824 11.76 -3.73 -26.20
C ILE A 824 11.46 -2.31 -26.74
N SER A 825 12.36 -1.74 -27.55
CA SER A 825 12.29 -0.35 -28.02
C SER A 825 11.39 -0.09 -29.24
N GLU A 826 10.77 -1.10 -29.85
CA GLU A 826 9.95 -0.89 -31.08
C GLU A 826 8.45 -1.23 -30.92
N GLY A 827 7.96 -1.53 -29.71
CA GLY A 827 6.50 -1.62 -29.50
C GLY A 827 6.05 -2.08 -28.13
N GLN A 828 5.28 -1.23 -27.43
CA GLN A 828 4.25 -1.56 -26.42
C GLN A 828 4.53 -2.69 -25.40
N TYR A 829 5.64 -2.58 -24.66
CA TYR A 829 5.87 -3.38 -23.43
C TYR A 829 5.66 -2.50 -22.20
N TRP A 830 5.65 -3.07 -20.97
CA TRP A 830 5.60 -2.30 -19.71
C TRP A 830 6.41 -1.03 -19.88
N GLN A 831 5.83 0.14 -19.62
CA GLN A 831 6.61 1.35 -19.74
C GLN A 831 7.78 1.21 -18.77
N GLN A 832 9.00 1.16 -19.33
CA GLN A 832 10.21 0.98 -18.54
C GLN A 832 10.33 2.19 -17.61
N PRO A 833 10.83 2.00 -16.38
CA PRO A 833 11.27 3.14 -15.60
C PRO A 833 12.19 3.98 -16.47
N THR A 834 11.91 5.28 -16.56
CA THR A 834 12.77 6.20 -17.30
C THR A 834 14.16 6.17 -16.68
N ASP A 835 15.21 6.19 -17.51
CA ASP A 835 16.57 6.46 -17.06
C ASP A 835 16.58 7.74 -16.21
N GLY A 836 17.18 7.69 -15.02
CA GLY A 836 17.26 8.86 -14.12
C GLY A 836 16.90 8.62 -12.65
N TRP A 837 16.43 7.42 -12.29
CA TRP A 837 16.23 7.05 -10.88
C TRP A 837 17.53 6.81 -10.11
N ASP A 838 18.64 6.48 -10.79
CA ASP A 838 19.93 6.13 -10.18
C ASP A 838 20.36 7.13 -9.11
N ALA A 839 20.34 8.43 -9.42
CA ALA A 839 20.75 9.46 -8.47
C ALA A 839 19.84 9.53 -7.23
N THR A 840 18.53 9.32 -7.40
CA THR A 840 17.57 9.30 -6.28
C THR A 840 17.74 8.02 -5.46
N GLN A 841 17.91 6.86 -6.10
CA GLN A 841 18.18 5.60 -5.42
C GLN A 841 19.50 5.62 -4.66
N ASP A 842 20.55 6.23 -5.22
CA ASP A 842 21.82 6.44 -4.53
C ASP A 842 21.66 7.35 -3.30
N ARG A 843 20.84 8.41 -3.40
CA ARG A 843 20.52 9.25 -2.25
C ARG A 843 19.72 8.49 -1.19
N ILE A 844 18.73 7.69 -1.58
CA ILE A 844 17.97 6.81 -0.67
C ILE A 844 18.89 5.81 0.02
N ARG A 845 19.79 5.16 -0.74
CA ARG A 845 20.79 4.25 -0.18
C ARG A 845 21.63 4.95 0.88
N HIS A 846 22.13 6.14 0.58
CA HIS A 846 22.93 6.92 1.53
C HIS A 846 22.13 7.31 2.80
N VAL A 847 20.80 7.38 2.76
CA VAL A 847 20.00 7.57 3.98
C VAL A 847 20.23 6.42 4.96
N PHE A 848 20.21 5.18 4.48
CA PHE A 848 20.34 4.01 5.35
C PHE A 848 21.78 3.53 5.53
N ASP A 849 22.58 3.63 4.47
CA ASP A 849 23.96 3.19 4.43
C ASP A 849 24.86 4.32 3.91
N PRO A 850 25.10 5.36 4.74
CA PRO A 850 25.87 6.53 4.33
C PRO A 850 27.32 6.21 4.00
N ASP A 851 27.88 5.15 4.60
CA ASP A 851 29.28 4.77 4.44
C ASP A 851 29.45 3.70 3.33
N GLY A 852 28.37 3.03 2.90
CA GLY A 852 28.43 1.99 1.87
C GLY A 852 28.88 0.63 2.40
N ILE A 853 28.55 0.32 3.65
CA ILE A 853 28.94 -0.94 4.30
C ILE A 853 28.29 -2.16 3.64
N PHE A 854 27.07 -2.03 3.09
CA PHE A 854 26.35 -3.15 2.47
C PHE A 854 26.70 -3.37 0.98
N GLY A 855 27.85 -2.83 0.52
CA GLY A 855 28.44 -3.09 -0.80
C GLY A 855 28.13 -2.04 -1.89
N PRO A 856 28.81 -2.12 -3.06
CA PRO A 856 28.73 -1.10 -4.12
C PRO A 856 27.41 -1.09 -4.90
N SER A 857 27.02 0.09 -5.42
CA SER A 857 25.76 0.32 -6.16
C SER A 857 25.64 -0.38 -7.51
N LYS A 858 26.76 -0.89 -8.06
CA LYS A 858 26.84 -1.43 -9.41
C LYS A 858 27.29 -2.89 -9.40
N SER A 859 26.35 -3.80 -9.18
CA SER A 859 26.33 -5.02 -9.99
C SER A 859 25.02 -5.01 -10.77
N ARG A 860 25.12 -4.76 -12.08
CA ARG A 860 24.15 -5.29 -13.03
C ARG A 860 24.11 -6.80 -12.79
N THR A 861 23.08 -7.28 -12.12
CA THR A 861 22.63 -8.67 -12.23
C THR A 861 21.35 -8.60 -13.01
#